data_AF-A0A9E4B9R5-F1
#
_entry.id   AF-A0A9E4B9R5-F1
#
_cell.length_a   1.000
_cell.length_b   1.000
_cell.length_c   1.000
_cell.angle_alpha   90.00
_cell.angle_beta   90.00
_cell.angle_gamma   90.00
#
_symmetry.space_group_name_H-M   'P 1'
#
loop_
_entity.id
_entity.type
_entity.pdbx_description
1 polymer ?
#
loop_
_entity_poly.entity_id
_entity_poly.type
_entity_poly.pdbx_seq_one_letter_code
_entity_poly.pdbx_strand_id
1 'polypeptide(L)'
;MYRFSIWKIVLILGVFLFSVLYLIPTPDNFYNPLYGNLPLWMQEKLPLFEVTEDNALKVNLADVDYPEGINFQDATFELQDVFRVHLRKLELEETRDYEFDTTEAREFYVRLISEEARQNPRATLDNLHLYGSLPTVLRRLIPNNRLKLGLDLKGGVHLVLEVDLETSKAELLREHTLSIPERLRTDDILCREVKQIEGQDTLNVFVGIPSRLRTDADEKTKYLEKAQRLLNEIEFFEDAQIGAETETQTTYQLTLSERGIQNYSEQAIEQVLIVLRNRVDAFGVSEPSIRREANHPRIIVELPGAKDSSKPLQIVKTMGRLEFKLVEKSPTGGSLWSGTSDTPIPDSIPDDSEVRYHYETGNWYVIKSPVLLSGDRINDAGPSTGRTSFDIVVSMSFDSIGRRKFAQVTGDHIGEHLAILLDGRVQSAPVIQDQIIGNAIIQGNFTYEEASYLSNILKAGAFPVGVQIAEERTVGPTLGQESINDGVLAALIGLGGVLIFMMIYYRLSGIVAIIALVFNMFIILGALAGFGAALTLPGIAGLVLTIGMSVDANVLIFERIREELRTGKTVWSAITNGYQRAFITILDANLTTFFTALVLYHFGTGPIKGFAVTLGIGILASMFTAIIVTREIYGLTIGNRDVQKLSI
;
A
#
# COMPACT_ATOMS: atom_id res chain seq x y z
N MET A 1 49.07 10.34 28.60
CA MET A 1 48.22 11.50 28.29
C MET A 1 47.24 11.08 27.21
N TYR A 2 45.94 11.06 27.50
CA TYR A 2 44.93 10.67 26.54
C TYR A 2 44.88 11.68 25.38
N ARG A 3 45.08 11.22 24.15
CA ARG A 3 44.88 12.06 22.96
C ARG A 3 43.41 11.97 22.57
N PHE A 4 42.68 13.06 22.82
CA PHE A 4 41.31 13.29 22.37
C PHE A 4 41.19 12.97 20.87
N SER A 5 40.26 12.09 20.51
CA SER A 5 39.90 11.87 19.11
C SER A 5 38.61 12.61 18.80
N ILE A 6 38.73 13.84 18.30
CA ILE A 6 37.59 14.71 17.95
C ILE A 6 36.60 13.98 17.05
N TRP A 7 37.09 13.18 16.11
CA TRP A 7 36.25 12.42 15.19
C TRP A 7 35.33 11.42 15.89
N LYS A 8 35.75 10.77 16.99
CA LYS A 8 34.89 9.83 17.74
C LYS A 8 33.76 10.54 18.46
N ILE A 9 34.02 11.71 19.04
CA ILE A 9 32.98 12.51 19.69
C ILE A 9 31.97 13.00 18.65
N VAL A 10 32.46 13.45 17.48
CA VAL A 10 31.59 13.81 16.35
C VAL A 10 30.75 12.62 15.91
N LEU A 11 31.32 11.40 15.86
CA LEU A 11 30.59 10.18 15.55
C LEU A 11 29.51 9.87 16.61
N ILE A 12 29.84 9.93 17.90
CA ILE A 12 28.88 9.67 18.99
C ILE A 12 27.73 10.69 18.95
N LEU A 13 28.05 11.98 18.84
CA LEU A 13 27.05 13.05 18.77
C LEU A 13 26.21 12.94 17.49
N GLY A 14 26.83 12.60 16.35
CA GLY A 14 26.13 12.41 15.08
C GLY A 14 25.13 11.25 15.14
N VAL A 15 25.56 10.10 15.67
CA VAL A 15 24.68 8.93 15.85
C VAL A 15 23.55 9.26 16.83
N PHE A 16 23.85 9.89 17.96
CA PHE A 16 22.84 10.26 18.95
C PHE A 16 21.83 11.27 18.39
N LEU A 17 22.31 12.33 17.73
CA LEU A 17 21.46 13.34 17.11
C LEU A 17 20.56 12.71 16.05
N PHE A 18 21.11 11.86 15.18
CA PHE A 18 20.36 11.10 14.20
C PHE A 18 19.26 10.28 14.88
N SER A 19 19.60 9.48 15.88
CA SER A 19 18.65 8.64 16.61
C SER A 19 17.55 9.43 17.31
N VAL A 20 17.89 10.56 17.94
CA VAL A 20 16.90 11.43 18.60
C VAL A 20 15.99 12.10 17.58
N LEU A 21 16.52 12.55 16.43
CA LEU A 21 15.71 13.16 15.37
C LEU A 21 14.61 12.22 14.86
N TYR A 22 14.88 10.91 14.76
CA TYR A 22 13.88 9.91 14.41
C TYR A 22 12.88 9.59 15.53
N LEU A 23 13.22 9.90 16.79
CA LEU A 23 12.37 9.62 17.95
C LEU A 23 11.44 10.77 18.33
N ILE A 24 11.79 11.99 17.95
CA ILE A 24 11.00 13.15 18.36
C ILE A 24 9.61 12.99 17.74
N PRO A 25 8.56 12.83 18.56
CA PRO A 25 7.21 12.81 18.02
C PRO A 25 7.00 14.14 17.30
N THR A 26 6.43 14.10 16.10
CA THR A 26 5.99 15.29 15.39
C THR A 26 4.51 15.54 15.74
N PRO A 27 4.15 16.12 16.90
CA PRO A 27 2.80 16.64 17.04
C PRO A 27 2.66 17.76 16.02
N ASP A 28 1.66 17.64 15.14
CA ASP A 28 1.42 18.57 14.03
C ASP A 28 1.47 20.03 14.52
N ASN A 29 0.87 20.32 15.68
CA ASN A 29 0.80 21.68 16.22
C ASN A 29 2.14 22.34 16.58
N PHE A 30 3.18 21.59 16.99
CA PHE A 30 4.48 22.19 17.35
C PHE A 30 5.38 22.40 16.13
N TYR A 31 5.22 21.54 15.13
CA TYR A 31 6.12 21.48 13.98
C TYR A 31 5.55 22.14 12.72
N ASN A 32 4.23 22.36 12.61
CA ASN A 32 3.64 23.06 11.47
C ASN A 32 4.25 24.45 11.20
N PRO A 33 4.55 25.29 12.21
CA PRO A 33 5.25 26.56 11.97
C PRO A 33 6.71 26.39 11.51
N LEU A 34 7.33 25.24 11.84
CA LEU A 34 8.72 24.92 11.53
C LEU A 34 8.88 24.27 10.16
N TYR A 35 8.06 23.27 9.82
CA TYR A 35 8.13 22.52 8.57
C TYR A 35 7.23 23.07 7.47
N GLY A 36 6.17 23.80 7.82
CA GLY A 36 5.13 24.21 6.90
C GLY A 36 4.22 23.07 6.47
N ASN A 37 2.97 23.40 6.13
CA ASN A 37 1.92 22.44 5.80
C ASN A 37 1.97 21.97 4.34
N LEU A 38 2.73 22.65 3.48
CA LEU A 38 2.98 22.17 2.12
C LEU A 38 3.98 20.98 2.11
N PRO A 39 3.83 20.04 1.15
CA PRO A 39 4.83 19.05 0.81
C PRO A 39 6.21 19.70 0.57
N LEU A 40 7.28 18.96 0.85
CA LEU A 40 8.66 19.49 0.74
C LEU A 40 8.95 20.02 -0.68
N TRP A 41 8.55 19.27 -1.71
CA TRP A 41 8.77 19.67 -3.10
C TRP A 41 8.01 20.96 -3.44
N MET A 42 6.78 21.10 -2.95
CA MET A 42 5.97 22.30 -3.14
C MET A 42 6.58 23.52 -2.46
N GLN A 43 7.12 23.37 -1.24
CA GLN A 43 7.80 24.48 -0.57
C GLN A 43 9.08 24.92 -1.29
N GLU A 44 9.75 24.02 -2.00
CA GLU A 44 10.96 24.33 -2.74
C GLU A 44 10.69 24.96 -4.12
N LYS A 45 9.56 24.59 -4.75
CA LYS A 45 9.28 24.89 -6.17
C LYS A 45 8.14 25.88 -6.38
N LEU A 46 7.19 25.99 -5.46
CA LEU A 46 6.05 26.90 -5.61
C LEU A 46 6.44 28.32 -5.20
N PRO A 47 6.03 29.33 -5.99
CA PRO A 47 6.11 30.72 -5.55
C PRO A 47 5.19 30.94 -4.35
N LEU A 48 5.47 31.98 -3.56
CA LEU A 48 4.64 32.34 -2.41
C LEU A 48 3.21 32.66 -2.86
N PHE A 49 2.23 32.27 -2.04
CA PHE A 49 0.85 32.64 -2.26
C PHE A 49 0.66 34.16 -2.12
N GLU A 50 0.00 34.75 -3.10
CA GLU A 50 -0.35 36.16 -3.11
C GLU A 50 -1.83 36.32 -2.72
N VAL A 51 -2.14 37.41 -2.02
CA VAL A 51 -3.55 37.79 -1.76
C VAL A 51 -3.99 38.74 -2.86
N THR A 52 -5.01 38.36 -3.62
CA THR A 52 -5.58 39.18 -4.69
C THR A 52 -6.51 40.27 -4.14
N GLU A 53 -6.84 41.26 -4.98
CA GLU A 53 -7.76 42.36 -4.62
C GLU A 53 -9.16 41.85 -4.25
N ASP A 54 -9.56 40.68 -4.75
CA ASP A 54 -10.84 40.03 -4.46
C ASP A 54 -10.81 39.13 -3.19
N ASN A 55 -9.81 39.29 -2.31
CA ASN A 55 -9.60 38.48 -1.11
C ASN A 55 -9.45 36.97 -1.40
N ALA A 56 -8.89 36.59 -2.55
CA ALA A 56 -8.52 35.22 -2.86
C ALA A 56 -7.03 34.98 -2.62
N LEU A 57 -6.65 33.75 -2.26
CA LEU A 57 -5.26 33.32 -2.24
C LEU A 57 -4.92 32.75 -3.61
N LYS A 58 -3.85 33.24 -4.22
CA LYS A 58 -3.42 32.88 -5.57
C LYS A 58 -2.00 32.34 -5.56
N VAL A 59 -1.75 31.28 -6.34
CA VAL A 59 -0.40 30.86 -6.70
C VAL A 59 -0.32 30.56 -8.20
N ASN A 60 0.78 30.98 -8.83
CA ASN A 60 1.03 30.68 -10.24
C ASN A 60 1.80 29.36 -10.36
N LEU A 61 1.25 28.41 -11.13
CA LEU A 61 1.83 27.09 -11.35
C LEU A 61 2.40 26.90 -12.77
N ALA A 62 2.37 27.94 -13.62
CA ALA A 62 2.74 27.83 -15.03
C ALA A 62 4.23 27.47 -15.24
N ASP A 63 5.10 28.09 -14.46
CA ASP A 63 6.57 27.95 -14.56
C ASP A 63 7.16 27.00 -13.50
N VAL A 64 6.34 26.14 -12.91
CA VAL A 64 6.78 25.20 -11.86
C VAL A 64 7.45 23.98 -12.49
N ASP A 65 8.64 23.67 -12.01
CA ASP A 65 9.39 22.46 -12.38
C ASP A 65 8.89 21.28 -11.53
N TYR A 66 8.01 20.47 -12.11
CA TYR A 66 7.34 19.35 -11.45
C TYR A 66 8.27 18.13 -11.30
N PRO A 67 8.23 17.42 -10.15
CA PRO A 67 8.91 16.14 -10.00
C PRO A 67 8.44 15.08 -11.01
N GLU A 68 9.29 14.10 -11.32
CA GLU A 68 8.92 12.98 -12.19
C GLU A 68 7.65 12.28 -11.70
N GLY A 69 6.66 12.17 -12.59
CA GLY A 69 5.38 11.51 -12.31
C GLY A 69 4.29 12.41 -11.72
N ILE A 70 4.56 13.70 -11.46
CA ILE A 70 3.55 14.67 -11.01
C ILE A 70 3.22 15.61 -12.17
N ASN A 71 1.95 15.71 -12.53
CA ASN A 71 1.46 16.68 -13.52
C ASN A 71 0.74 17.87 -12.84
N PHE A 72 0.31 18.86 -13.64
CA PHE A 72 -0.41 20.05 -13.12
C PHE A 72 -1.69 19.67 -12.35
N GLN A 73 -2.47 18.68 -12.84
CA GLN A 73 -3.69 18.24 -12.17
C GLN A 73 -3.36 17.60 -10.81
N ASP A 74 -2.34 16.74 -10.75
CA ASP A 74 -1.88 16.11 -9.51
C ASP A 74 -1.44 17.17 -8.49
N ALA A 75 -0.67 18.18 -8.94
CA ALA A 75 -0.23 19.28 -8.09
C ALA A 75 -1.40 20.13 -7.58
N THR A 76 -2.41 20.40 -8.41
CA THR A 76 -3.62 21.10 -7.96
C THR A 76 -4.43 20.26 -6.99
N PHE A 77 -4.53 18.95 -7.18
CA PHE A 77 -5.23 18.05 -6.28
C PHE A 77 -4.54 17.98 -4.91
N GLU A 78 -3.21 17.85 -4.90
CA GLU A 78 -2.40 17.86 -3.68
C GLU A 78 -2.52 19.21 -2.94
N LEU A 79 -2.56 20.35 -3.66
CA LEU A 79 -2.86 21.66 -3.07
C LEU A 79 -4.27 21.72 -2.47
N GLN A 80 -5.30 21.27 -3.20
CA GLN A 80 -6.67 21.22 -2.69
C GLN A 80 -6.76 20.41 -1.41
N ASP A 81 -6.12 19.25 -1.34
CA ASP A 81 -6.09 18.41 -0.15
C ASP A 81 -5.42 19.10 1.03
N VAL A 82 -4.26 19.74 0.82
CA VAL A 82 -3.57 20.52 1.86
C VAL A 82 -4.48 21.62 2.40
N PHE A 83 -5.09 22.42 1.53
CA PHE A 83 -5.98 23.50 1.94
C PHE A 83 -7.25 22.96 2.62
N ARG A 84 -7.87 21.90 2.10
CA ARG A 84 -9.08 21.29 2.67
C ARG A 84 -8.84 20.80 4.10
N VAL A 85 -7.70 20.15 4.35
CA VAL A 85 -7.34 19.67 5.68
C VAL A 85 -7.12 20.82 6.65
N HIS A 86 -6.44 21.89 6.23
CA HIS A 86 -6.02 22.96 7.13
C HIS A 86 -7.08 24.06 7.31
N LEU A 87 -7.85 24.40 6.29
CA LEU A 87 -9.00 25.30 6.41
C LEU A 87 -10.09 24.70 7.30
N ARG A 88 -10.30 23.37 7.24
CA ARG A 88 -11.21 22.68 8.17
C ARG A 88 -10.77 22.80 9.63
N LYS A 89 -9.45 22.84 9.92
CA LYS A 89 -8.94 23.09 11.29
C LYS A 89 -9.23 24.50 11.78
N LEU A 90 -9.51 25.44 10.87
CA LEU A 90 -9.96 26.79 11.15
C LEU A 90 -11.49 26.92 11.14
N GLU A 91 -12.21 25.79 11.18
CA GLU A 91 -13.68 25.72 11.16
C GLU A 91 -14.33 26.28 9.88
N LEU A 92 -13.58 26.34 8.77
CA LEU A 92 -14.08 26.75 7.46
C LEU A 92 -14.51 25.53 6.62
N GLU A 93 -15.69 25.60 6.01
CA GLU A 93 -16.28 24.54 5.17
C GLU A 93 -16.15 24.86 3.66
N GLU A 94 -15.73 23.88 2.88
CA GLU A 94 -15.68 23.97 1.40
C GLU A 94 -17.09 24.20 0.84
N THR A 95 -17.22 25.03 -0.20
CA THR A 95 -18.48 25.54 -0.83
C THR A 95 -19.28 26.55 -0.01
N ARG A 96 -19.12 26.58 1.31
CA ARG A 96 -19.76 27.58 2.19
C ARG A 96 -18.85 28.77 2.48
N ASP A 97 -17.61 28.49 2.86
CA ASP A 97 -16.63 29.48 3.31
C ASP A 97 -15.49 29.68 2.32
N TYR A 98 -15.19 28.69 1.49
CA TYR A 98 -14.19 28.81 0.42
C TYR A 98 -14.47 27.89 -0.77
N GLU A 99 -13.96 28.26 -1.95
CA GLU A 99 -13.95 27.45 -3.16
C GLU A 99 -12.55 27.42 -3.80
N PHE A 100 -12.24 26.33 -4.50
CA PHE A 100 -11.04 26.20 -5.30
C PHE A 100 -11.35 26.46 -6.76
N ASP A 101 -10.49 27.22 -7.43
CA ASP A 101 -10.61 27.52 -8.85
C ASP A 101 -9.25 27.41 -9.54
N THR A 102 -9.24 26.95 -10.78
CA THR A 102 -8.03 26.84 -11.60
C THR A 102 -8.27 27.42 -12.97
N THR A 103 -7.30 28.21 -13.46
CA THR A 103 -7.42 28.86 -14.76
C THR A 103 -6.67 28.10 -15.84
N GLU A 104 -7.04 28.35 -17.11
CA GLU A 104 -6.29 27.83 -18.27
C GLU A 104 -4.82 28.30 -18.28
N ALA A 105 -4.54 29.44 -17.63
CA ALA A 105 -3.20 29.98 -17.42
C ALA A 105 -2.42 29.26 -16.31
N ARG A 106 -2.92 28.12 -15.80
CA ARG A 106 -2.32 27.32 -14.72
C ARG A 106 -2.13 28.09 -13.42
N GLU A 107 -3.09 28.95 -13.08
CA GLU A 107 -3.12 29.60 -11.78
C GLU A 107 -4.11 28.86 -10.86
N PHE A 108 -3.75 28.73 -9.60
CA PHE A 108 -4.59 28.12 -8.56
C PHE A 108 -5.09 29.19 -7.60
N TYR A 109 -6.40 29.21 -7.37
CA TYR A 109 -7.09 30.15 -6.51
C TYR A 109 -7.81 29.43 -5.37
N VAL A 110 -7.72 30.02 -4.17
CA VAL A 110 -8.58 29.73 -3.03
C VAL A 110 -9.40 30.98 -2.76
N ARG A 111 -10.67 30.98 -3.18
CA ARG A 111 -11.55 32.13 -3.00
C ARG A 111 -12.30 32.00 -1.69
N LEU A 112 -12.21 33.02 -0.84
CA LEU A 112 -12.89 33.06 0.45
C LEU A 112 -14.28 33.68 0.28
N ILE A 113 -15.33 32.90 0.56
CA ILE A 113 -16.73 33.23 0.33
C ILE A 113 -17.33 33.91 1.56
N SER A 114 -17.01 33.45 2.78
CA SER A 114 -17.65 33.94 4.00
C SER A 114 -17.13 35.31 4.45
N GLU A 115 -18.04 36.11 5.04
CA GLU A 115 -17.73 37.43 5.62
C GLU A 115 -16.59 37.35 6.67
N GLU A 116 -16.54 36.27 7.45
CA GLU A 116 -15.54 36.05 8.49
C GLU A 116 -14.15 35.74 7.90
N ALA A 117 -14.08 34.93 6.84
CA ALA A 117 -12.83 34.63 6.13
C ALA A 117 -12.33 35.82 5.28
N ARG A 118 -13.23 36.66 4.77
CA ARG A 118 -12.90 37.86 3.98
C ARG A 118 -12.30 39.00 4.79
N GLN A 119 -12.53 39.05 6.11
CA GLN A 119 -12.06 40.18 6.92
C GLN A 119 -10.53 40.26 7.03
N ASN A 120 -9.79 39.14 6.95
CA ASN A 120 -8.33 39.13 6.98
C ASN A 120 -7.72 37.93 6.20
N PRO A 121 -7.74 37.91 4.86
CA PRO A 121 -7.15 36.84 4.05
C PRO A 121 -5.66 36.63 4.31
N ARG A 122 -4.91 37.69 4.64
CA ARG A 122 -3.49 37.59 5.04
C ARG A 122 -3.32 36.83 6.36
N ALA A 123 -4.19 37.07 7.35
CA ALA A 123 -4.13 36.34 8.61
C ALA A 123 -4.49 34.86 8.41
N THR A 124 -5.44 34.57 7.52
CA THR A 124 -5.78 33.18 7.13
C THR A 124 -4.58 32.50 6.48
N LEU A 125 -3.89 33.18 5.56
CA LEU A 125 -2.67 32.67 4.91
C LEU A 125 -1.52 32.42 5.91
N ASP A 126 -1.32 33.34 6.85
CA ASP A 126 -0.28 33.23 7.88
C ASP A 126 -0.57 32.08 8.85
N ASN A 127 -1.84 31.92 9.25
CA ASN A 127 -2.31 30.84 10.13
C ASN A 127 -2.28 29.46 9.44
N LEU A 128 -2.39 29.44 8.11
CA LEU A 128 -2.25 28.22 7.30
C LEU A 128 -0.82 27.67 7.32
N HIS A 129 0.18 28.43 7.75
CA HIS A 129 1.59 28.02 7.85
C HIS A 129 2.03 27.17 6.65
N LEU A 130 1.73 27.62 5.41
CA LEU A 130 1.98 26.81 4.21
C LEU A 130 3.48 26.51 4.01
N TYR A 131 4.33 27.49 4.28
CA TYR A 131 5.79 27.39 4.20
C TYR A 131 6.40 27.28 5.60
N GLY A 132 7.40 26.41 5.74
CA GLY A 132 8.12 26.25 7.00
C GLY A 132 9.13 27.37 7.25
N SER A 133 9.37 27.68 8.52
CA SER A 133 10.47 28.56 8.94
C SER A 133 11.84 27.88 8.94
N LEU A 134 11.90 26.54 8.90
CA LEU A 134 13.15 25.80 8.73
C LEU A 134 13.62 25.86 7.27
N PRO A 135 14.91 26.11 7.03
CA PRO A 135 15.49 25.94 5.70
C PRO A 135 15.20 24.53 5.17
N THR A 136 14.75 24.44 3.92
CA THR A 136 14.39 23.17 3.26
C THR A 136 15.53 22.14 3.28
N VAL A 137 16.78 22.60 3.26
CA VAL A 137 17.99 21.77 3.43
C VAL A 137 18.03 21.06 4.79
N LEU A 138 17.63 21.73 5.87
CA LEU A 138 17.54 21.15 7.20
C LEU A 138 16.31 20.24 7.33
N ARG A 139 15.19 20.59 6.68
CA ARG A 139 14.00 19.73 6.63
C ARG A 139 14.29 18.39 5.94
N ARG A 140 15.14 18.37 4.90
CA ARG A 140 15.59 17.11 4.25
C ARG A 140 16.36 16.17 5.19
N LEU A 141 17.02 16.71 6.21
CA LEU A 141 17.73 15.92 7.21
C LEU A 141 16.81 15.38 8.31
N ILE A 142 15.60 15.93 8.42
CA ILE A 142 14.62 15.54 9.43
C ILE A 142 13.69 14.50 8.82
N PRO A 143 13.70 13.26 9.31
CA PRO A 143 12.92 12.19 8.73
C PRO A 143 11.44 12.34 9.05
N ASN A 144 10.57 12.12 8.06
CA ASN A 144 9.11 12.05 8.27
C ASN A 144 8.66 10.70 8.86
N ASN A 145 9.54 9.70 8.89
CA ASN A 145 9.21 8.35 9.32
C ASN A 145 9.12 8.25 10.84
N ARG A 146 7.92 7.96 11.35
CA ARG A 146 7.67 7.64 12.76
C ARG A 146 7.97 6.17 13.04
N LEU A 147 8.18 5.85 14.32
CA LEU A 147 8.22 4.46 14.78
C LEU A 147 6.87 3.80 14.48
N LYS A 148 6.85 2.88 13.51
CA LYS A 148 5.64 2.12 13.17
C LYS A 148 5.40 1.09 14.26
N LEU A 149 4.16 0.95 14.72
CA LEU A 149 3.78 -0.13 15.63
C LEU A 149 3.22 -1.28 14.79
N GLY A 150 3.65 -2.50 15.09
CA GLY A 150 3.19 -3.71 14.43
C GLY A 150 1.76 -4.08 14.81
N LEU A 151 1.21 -5.04 14.06
CA LEU A 151 -0.16 -5.52 14.23
C LEU A 151 -0.45 -6.00 15.66
N ASP A 152 0.50 -6.71 16.28
CA ASP A 152 0.37 -7.22 17.64
C ASP A 152 0.19 -6.10 18.68
N LEU A 153 0.63 -4.88 18.36
CA LEU A 153 0.56 -3.72 19.26
C LEU A 153 -0.67 -2.85 18.99
N LYS A 154 -1.00 -2.60 17.73
CA LYS A 154 -2.17 -1.75 17.36
C LYS A 154 -3.49 -2.53 17.26
N GLY A 155 -3.44 -3.86 17.23
CA GLY A 155 -4.54 -4.71 16.75
C GLY A 155 -4.78 -4.54 15.25
N GLY A 156 -5.58 -5.41 14.64
CA GLY A 156 -5.96 -5.32 13.23
C GLY A 156 -5.99 -6.68 12.52
N VAL A 157 -5.84 -6.66 11.19
CA VAL A 157 -5.92 -7.84 10.33
C VAL A 157 -4.59 -8.12 9.60
N HIS A 158 -4.16 -9.39 9.59
CA HIS A 158 -3.10 -9.94 8.75
C HIS A 158 -3.72 -10.91 7.75
N LEU A 159 -3.46 -10.71 6.46
CA LEU A 159 -3.94 -11.56 5.37
C LEU A 159 -2.78 -11.97 4.49
N VAL A 160 -2.75 -13.24 4.10
CA VAL A 160 -1.92 -13.73 3.02
C VAL A 160 -2.86 -14.11 1.89
N LEU A 161 -2.78 -13.35 0.81
CA LEU A 161 -3.52 -13.56 -0.42
C LEU A 161 -2.64 -14.35 -1.39
N GLU A 162 -3.23 -15.30 -2.10
CA GLU A 162 -2.57 -16.09 -3.12
C GLU A 162 -3.34 -15.95 -4.43
N VAL A 163 -2.62 -15.82 -5.54
CA VAL A 163 -3.25 -15.80 -6.87
C VAL A 163 -3.78 -17.19 -7.17
N ASP A 164 -5.08 -17.28 -7.45
CA ASP A 164 -5.72 -18.53 -7.87
C ASP A 164 -5.43 -18.75 -9.36
N LEU A 165 -4.51 -19.66 -9.65
CA LEU A 165 -4.03 -19.93 -11.00
C LEU A 165 -5.14 -20.47 -11.93
N GLU A 166 -6.09 -21.25 -11.40
CA GLU A 166 -7.13 -21.87 -12.23
C GLU A 166 -8.14 -20.83 -12.70
N THR A 167 -8.60 -19.96 -11.79
CA THR A 167 -9.46 -18.83 -12.18
C THR A 167 -8.71 -17.81 -13.04
N SER A 168 -7.41 -17.61 -12.81
CA SER A 168 -6.57 -16.72 -13.61
C SER A 168 -6.45 -17.17 -15.07
N LYS A 169 -6.28 -18.48 -15.31
CA LYS A 169 -6.26 -19.06 -16.66
C LYS A 169 -7.58 -18.82 -17.37
N ALA A 170 -8.70 -19.11 -16.71
CA ALA A 170 -10.02 -18.93 -17.29
C ALA A 170 -10.28 -17.46 -17.68
N GLU A 171 -9.90 -16.49 -16.83
CA GLU A 171 -10.04 -15.07 -17.15
C GLU A 171 -9.11 -14.64 -18.29
N LEU A 172 -7.86 -15.10 -18.30
CA LEU A 172 -6.93 -14.79 -19.39
C LEU A 172 -7.43 -15.35 -20.73
N LEU A 173 -7.93 -16.59 -20.76
CA LEU A 173 -8.55 -17.17 -21.96
C LEU A 173 -9.78 -16.36 -22.41
N ARG A 174 -10.61 -15.91 -21.47
CA ARG A 174 -11.78 -15.10 -21.75
C ARG A 174 -11.42 -13.71 -22.31
N GLU A 175 -10.43 -13.06 -21.73
CA GLU A 175 -9.91 -11.77 -22.20
C GLU A 175 -9.40 -11.88 -23.65
N HIS A 176 -8.60 -12.92 -23.94
CA HIS A 176 -8.07 -13.16 -25.28
C HIS A 176 -9.14 -13.59 -26.28
N THR A 177 -10.19 -14.28 -25.85
CA THR A 177 -11.35 -14.58 -26.71
C THR A 177 -12.02 -13.30 -27.25
N LEU A 178 -12.03 -12.22 -26.45
CA LEU A 178 -12.59 -10.94 -26.86
C LEU A 178 -11.59 -10.05 -27.63
N SER A 179 -10.30 -10.10 -27.29
CA SER A 179 -9.29 -9.20 -27.88
C SER A 179 -8.69 -9.70 -29.20
N ILE A 180 -8.57 -11.02 -29.39
CA ILE A 180 -7.98 -11.62 -30.60
C ILE A 180 -8.75 -11.21 -31.88
N PRO A 181 -10.11 -11.30 -31.94
CA PRO A 181 -10.84 -10.89 -33.12
C PRO A 181 -10.59 -9.43 -33.52
N GLU A 182 -10.55 -8.52 -32.55
CA GLU A 182 -10.29 -7.09 -32.78
C GLU A 182 -8.87 -6.82 -33.26
N ARG A 183 -7.87 -7.51 -32.69
CA ARG A 183 -6.47 -7.39 -33.13
C ARG A 183 -6.30 -7.89 -34.55
N LEU A 184 -6.84 -9.07 -34.88
CA LEU A 184 -6.80 -9.62 -36.23
C LEU A 184 -7.50 -8.72 -37.26
N ARG A 185 -8.65 -8.16 -36.89
CA ARG A 185 -9.40 -7.23 -37.75
C ARG A 185 -8.62 -5.95 -38.06
N THR A 186 -7.86 -5.45 -37.10
CA THR A 186 -7.00 -4.25 -37.27
C THR A 186 -5.92 -4.48 -38.33
N ASP A 187 -5.46 -5.72 -38.48
CA ASP A 187 -4.45 -6.13 -39.46
C ASP A 187 -5.04 -6.77 -40.74
N ASP A 188 -6.30 -6.49 -41.04
CA ASP A 188 -7.04 -7.00 -42.21
C ASP A 188 -7.15 -8.55 -42.29
N ILE A 189 -7.08 -9.24 -41.14
CA ILE A 189 -7.34 -10.67 -41.03
C ILE A 189 -8.78 -10.91 -40.59
N LEU A 190 -9.53 -11.64 -41.39
CA LEU A 190 -10.91 -12.03 -41.07
C LEU A 190 -10.92 -13.12 -39.98
N CYS A 191 -11.24 -12.74 -38.75
CA CYS A 191 -11.56 -13.69 -37.69
C CYS A 191 -13.08 -13.93 -37.66
N ARG A 192 -13.52 -15.18 -37.81
CA ARG A 192 -14.95 -15.53 -37.71
C ARG A 192 -15.38 -15.62 -36.26
N GLU A 193 -14.60 -16.33 -35.47
CA GLU A 193 -14.93 -16.64 -34.09
C GLU A 193 -13.65 -17.09 -33.36
N VAL A 194 -13.64 -16.94 -32.04
CA VAL A 194 -12.67 -17.57 -31.14
C VAL A 194 -13.47 -18.36 -30.11
N LYS A 195 -13.16 -19.64 -29.93
CA LYS A 195 -13.80 -20.49 -28.93
C LYS A 195 -12.77 -21.10 -28.02
N GLN A 196 -13.00 -21.01 -26.72
CA GLN A 196 -12.31 -21.85 -25.75
C GLN A 196 -12.79 -23.29 -25.89
N ILE A 197 -11.85 -24.24 -25.79
CA ILE A 197 -12.19 -25.66 -25.67
C ILE A 197 -12.50 -25.92 -24.19
N GLU A 198 -13.74 -26.34 -23.89
CA GLU A 198 -14.15 -26.60 -22.50
C GLU A 198 -13.22 -27.60 -21.81
N GLY A 199 -12.73 -27.23 -20.62
CA GLY A 199 -11.84 -28.05 -19.81
C GLY A 199 -10.38 -28.11 -20.31
N GLN A 200 -10.01 -27.31 -21.31
CA GLN A 200 -8.63 -27.20 -21.80
C GLN A 200 -8.14 -25.75 -21.76
N ASP A 201 -6.83 -25.60 -21.58
CA ASP A 201 -6.12 -24.31 -21.59
C ASP A 201 -5.82 -23.85 -23.04
N THR A 202 -6.78 -24.05 -23.96
CA THR A 202 -6.61 -23.88 -25.41
C THR A 202 -7.76 -23.08 -26.04
N LEU A 203 -7.41 -22.14 -26.92
CA LEU A 203 -8.33 -21.39 -27.77
C LEU A 203 -8.25 -21.87 -29.22
N ASN A 204 -9.42 -22.11 -29.83
CA ASN A 204 -9.59 -22.30 -31.27
C ASN A 204 -9.91 -20.95 -31.91
N VAL A 205 -9.01 -20.44 -32.74
CA VAL A 205 -9.19 -19.23 -33.55
C VAL A 205 -9.59 -19.62 -34.97
N PHE A 206 -10.78 -19.23 -35.40
CA PHE A 206 -11.30 -19.54 -36.72
C PHE A 206 -10.99 -18.40 -37.69
N VAL A 207 -9.90 -18.51 -38.43
CA VAL A 207 -9.49 -17.53 -39.44
C VAL A 207 -10.22 -17.81 -40.75
N GLY A 208 -11.06 -16.89 -41.18
CA GLY A 208 -11.78 -16.96 -42.45
C GLY A 208 -10.86 -16.64 -43.63
N ILE A 209 -11.03 -17.38 -44.72
CA ILE A 209 -10.34 -17.14 -46.00
C ILE A 209 -11.28 -16.34 -46.92
N PRO A 210 -10.95 -15.07 -47.23
CA PRO A 210 -11.71 -14.23 -48.14
C PRO A 210 -11.90 -14.88 -49.51
N SER A 211 -13.08 -14.71 -50.13
CA SER A 211 -13.42 -15.33 -51.43
C SER A 211 -12.41 -15.02 -52.53
N ARG A 212 -11.82 -13.82 -52.51
CA ARG A 212 -10.79 -13.36 -53.47
C ARG A 212 -9.49 -14.15 -53.39
N LEU A 213 -9.16 -14.71 -52.22
CA LEU A 213 -7.92 -15.44 -51.95
C LEU A 213 -8.06 -16.96 -52.13
N ARG A 214 -9.26 -17.46 -52.46
CA ARG A 214 -9.49 -18.91 -52.57
C ARG A 214 -8.91 -19.51 -53.85
N THR A 215 -8.69 -18.69 -54.88
CA THR A 215 -8.25 -19.15 -56.22
C THR A 215 -6.74 -18.98 -56.43
N ASP A 216 -6.09 -18.11 -55.64
CA ASP A 216 -4.66 -17.82 -55.71
C ASP A 216 -3.94 -18.48 -54.52
N ALA A 217 -3.13 -19.50 -54.80
CA ALA A 217 -2.44 -20.27 -53.76
C ALA A 217 -1.31 -19.48 -53.08
N ASP A 218 -0.61 -18.60 -53.79
CA ASP A 218 0.53 -17.86 -53.26
C ASP A 218 0.08 -16.73 -52.33
N GLU A 219 -0.99 -16.02 -52.70
CA GLU A 219 -1.57 -15.00 -51.83
C GLU A 219 -2.24 -15.61 -50.60
N LYS A 220 -2.88 -16.78 -50.74
CA LYS A 220 -3.45 -17.52 -49.60
C LYS A 220 -2.38 -17.88 -48.57
N THR A 221 -1.25 -18.43 -49.00
CA THR A 221 -0.15 -18.81 -48.10
C THR A 221 0.39 -17.59 -47.35
N LYS A 222 0.64 -16.47 -48.03
CA LYS A 222 1.09 -15.22 -47.39
C LYS A 222 0.09 -14.69 -46.37
N TYR A 223 -1.21 -14.79 -46.66
CA TYR A 223 -2.27 -14.38 -45.74
C TYR A 223 -2.28 -15.25 -44.47
N LEU A 224 -2.15 -16.57 -44.62
CA LEU A 224 -2.10 -17.51 -43.48
C LEU A 224 -0.81 -17.38 -42.67
N GLU A 225 0.34 -17.14 -43.31
CA GLU A 225 1.60 -16.84 -42.62
C GLU A 225 1.51 -15.53 -41.83
N LYS A 226 0.89 -14.49 -42.39
CA LYS A 226 0.63 -13.24 -41.66
C LYS A 226 -0.27 -13.50 -40.45
N ALA A 227 -1.35 -14.26 -40.61
CA ALA A 227 -2.25 -14.61 -39.51
C ALA A 227 -1.51 -15.40 -38.42
N GLN A 228 -0.74 -16.43 -38.78
CA GLN A 228 0.03 -17.22 -37.82
C GLN A 228 1.06 -16.38 -37.07
N ARG A 229 1.77 -15.48 -37.77
CA ARG A 229 2.72 -14.57 -37.13
C ARG A 229 2.05 -13.68 -36.09
N LEU A 230 0.90 -13.08 -36.42
CA LEU A 230 0.15 -12.24 -35.48
C LEU A 230 -0.34 -13.01 -34.26
N LEU A 231 -0.71 -14.29 -34.45
CA LEU A 231 -1.12 -15.17 -33.36
C LEU A 231 0.07 -15.56 -32.46
N ASN A 232 1.26 -15.76 -33.02
CA ASN A 232 2.47 -16.03 -32.25
C ASN A 232 3.00 -14.80 -31.49
N GLU A 233 2.60 -13.58 -31.89
CA GLU A 233 2.89 -12.33 -31.18
C GLU A 233 1.94 -12.08 -29.99
N ILE A 234 1.04 -13.01 -29.68
CA ILE A 234 0.17 -12.95 -28.49
C ILE A 234 0.95 -13.50 -27.30
N GLU A 235 1.10 -12.68 -26.25
CA GLU A 235 1.79 -13.08 -25.04
C GLU A 235 1.09 -14.23 -24.30
N PHE A 236 1.84 -14.98 -23.50
CA PHE A 236 1.40 -16.09 -22.65
C PHE A 236 1.05 -17.42 -23.35
N PHE A 237 0.79 -17.42 -24.64
CA PHE A 237 0.52 -18.64 -25.42
C PHE A 237 1.80 -19.25 -26.00
N GLU A 238 1.74 -20.55 -26.30
CA GLU A 238 2.69 -21.22 -27.19
C GLU A 238 2.46 -20.80 -28.65
N ASP A 239 3.42 -21.12 -29.53
CA ASP A 239 3.28 -20.88 -30.96
C ASP A 239 1.99 -21.54 -31.51
N ALA A 240 1.24 -20.79 -32.31
CA ALA A 240 -0.03 -21.22 -32.84
C ALA A 240 0.13 -22.46 -33.73
N GLN A 241 -0.56 -23.54 -33.35
CA GLN A 241 -0.60 -24.78 -34.11
C GLN A 241 -1.76 -24.77 -35.11
N ILE A 242 -1.51 -25.25 -36.33
CA ILE A 242 -2.56 -25.37 -37.34
C ILE A 242 -3.38 -26.62 -37.02
N GLY A 243 -4.68 -26.42 -36.80
CA GLY A 243 -5.66 -27.48 -36.61
C GLY A 243 -6.27 -27.90 -37.95
N ALA A 244 -7.59 -27.73 -38.08
CA ALA A 244 -8.32 -28.07 -39.31
C ALA A 244 -8.23 -26.95 -40.35
N GLU A 245 -7.91 -27.31 -41.60
CA GLU A 245 -7.98 -26.41 -42.75
C GLU A 245 -9.10 -26.84 -43.70
N THR A 246 -9.90 -25.87 -44.15
CA THR A 246 -10.99 -26.06 -45.11
C THR A 246 -10.88 -25.03 -46.24
N GLU A 247 -11.67 -25.16 -47.30
CA GLU A 247 -11.69 -24.18 -48.40
C GLU A 247 -12.09 -22.75 -47.96
N THR A 248 -12.75 -22.61 -46.79
CA THR A 248 -13.30 -21.32 -46.34
C THR A 248 -12.68 -20.78 -45.06
N GLN A 249 -11.96 -21.60 -44.29
CA GLN A 249 -11.36 -21.22 -43.01
C GLN A 249 -10.22 -22.15 -42.60
N THR A 250 -9.29 -21.61 -41.81
CA THR A 250 -8.22 -22.34 -41.12
C THR A 250 -8.38 -22.13 -39.62
N THR A 251 -8.38 -23.21 -38.85
CA THR A 251 -8.42 -23.17 -37.39
C THR A 251 -7.01 -23.17 -36.83
N TYR A 252 -6.68 -22.19 -35.99
CA TYR A 252 -5.44 -22.16 -35.22
C TYR A 252 -5.72 -22.49 -33.75
N GLN A 253 -4.87 -23.31 -33.15
CA GLN A 253 -4.91 -23.68 -31.74
C GLN A 253 -3.84 -22.90 -30.99
N LEU A 254 -4.28 -22.12 -30.00
CA LEU A 254 -3.42 -21.39 -29.07
C LEU A 254 -3.53 -22.04 -27.70
N THR A 255 -2.45 -22.68 -27.23
CA THR A 255 -2.39 -23.30 -25.91
C THR A 255 -1.60 -22.41 -24.96
N LEU A 256 -2.06 -22.26 -23.72
CA LEU A 256 -1.32 -21.51 -22.71
C LEU A 256 0.00 -22.20 -22.38
N SER A 257 1.08 -21.41 -22.37
CA SER A 257 2.40 -21.91 -22.00
C SER A 257 2.56 -21.86 -20.47
N GLU A 258 3.23 -22.86 -19.87
CA GLU A 258 3.52 -22.86 -18.43
C GLU A 258 4.33 -21.63 -17.99
N ARG A 259 5.28 -21.20 -18.83
CA ARG A 259 6.08 -19.98 -18.59
C ARG A 259 5.23 -18.71 -18.72
N GLY A 260 4.29 -18.70 -19.67
CA GLY A 260 3.34 -17.62 -19.84
C GLY A 260 2.46 -17.44 -18.61
N ILE A 261 1.95 -18.53 -18.04
CA ILE A 261 1.14 -18.51 -16.82
C ILE A 261 1.93 -17.96 -15.63
N GLN A 262 3.20 -18.35 -15.49
CA GLN A 262 4.06 -17.81 -14.43
C GLN A 262 4.26 -16.30 -14.61
N ASN A 263 4.62 -15.84 -15.81
CA ASN A 263 4.80 -14.42 -16.10
C ASN A 263 3.51 -13.62 -15.88
N TYR A 264 2.37 -14.16 -16.31
CA TYR A 264 1.06 -13.56 -16.10
C TYR A 264 0.74 -13.46 -14.61
N SER A 265 1.01 -14.52 -13.82
CA SER A 265 0.82 -14.49 -12.37
C SER A 265 1.68 -13.40 -11.71
N GLU A 266 2.93 -13.23 -12.14
CA GLU A 266 3.80 -12.17 -11.62
C GLU A 266 3.28 -10.77 -11.97
N GLN A 267 2.85 -10.54 -13.22
CA GLN A 267 2.25 -9.27 -13.63
C GLN A 267 0.94 -8.99 -12.90
N ALA A 268 0.12 -10.02 -12.71
CA ALA A 268 -1.14 -9.93 -12.00
C ALA A 268 -0.94 -9.56 -10.53
N ILE A 269 0.10 -10.07 -9.86
CA ILE A 269 0.43 -9.68 -8.48
C ILE A 269 0.70 -8.19 -8.38
N GLU A 270 1.49 -7.62 -9.29
CA GLU A 270 1.78 -6.18 -9.29
C GLU A 270 0.49 -5.35 -9.45
N GLN A 271 -0.39 -5.78 -10.34
CA GLN A 271 -1.67 -5.11 -10.54
C GLN A 271 -2.61 -5.27 -9.33
N VAL A 272 -2.66 -6.46 -8.71
CA VAL A 272 -3.41 -6.68 -7.45
C VAL A 272 -2.85 -5.80 -6.33
N LEU A 273 -1.53 -5.64 -6.22
CA LEU A 273 -0.91 -4.73 -5.25
C LEU A 273 -1.37 -3.28 -5.43
N ILE A 274 -1.47 -2.80 -6.68
CA ILE A 274 -1.98 -1.45 -6.98
C ILE A 274 -3.45 -1.32 -6.53
N VAL A 275 -4.29 -2.28 -6.90
CA VAL A 275 -5.71 -2.28 -6.51
C VAL A 275 -5.87 -2.33 -4.99
N LEU A 276 -5.11 -3.19 -4.29
CA LEU A 276 -5.13 -3.28 -2.83
C LEU A 276 -4.69 -1.97 -2.16
N ARG A 277 -3.65 -1.31 -2.66
CA ARG A 277 -3.22 0.00 -2.14
C ARG A 277 -4.34 1.03 -2.31
N ASN A 278 -4.87 1.18 -3.52
CA ASN A 278 -5.94 2.12 -3.83
C ASN A 278 -7.18 1.88 -2.95
N ARG A 279 -7.56 0.61 -2.74
CA ARG A 279 -8.66 0.26 -1.83
C ARG A 279 -8.35 0.71 -0.41
N VAL A 280 -7.22 0.25 0.13
CA VAL A 280 -6.89 0.50 1.53
C VAL A 280 -6.76 2.01 1.81
N ASP A 281 -6.24 2.78 0.86
CA ASP A 281 -6.18 4.24 0.92
C ASP A 281 -7.57 4.88 0.87
N ALA A 282 -8.45 4.43 -0.05
CA ALA A 282 -9.84 4.92 -0.16
C ALA A 282 -10.67 4.68 1.12
N PHE A 283 -10.33 3.65 1.89
CA PHE A 283 -10.98 3.35 3.17
C PHE A 283 -10.29 4.00 4.38
N GLY A 284 -9.22 4.78 4.17
CA GLY A 284 -8.58 5.57 5.21
C GLY A 284 -7.89 4.73 6.29
N VAL A 285 -7.44 3.51 5.96
CA VAL A 285 -6.69 2.69 6.91
C VAL A 285 -5.36 3.37 7.21
N SER A 286 -5.06 3.58 8.49
CA SER A 286 -3.84 4.26 8.91
C SER A 286 -2.65 3.32 8.87
N GLU A 287 -1.65 3.64 8.04
CA GLU A 287 -0.35 2.93 7.95
C GLU A 287 -0.44 1.45 7.52
N PRO A 288 -1.10 1.12 6.39
CA PRO A 288 -1.14 -0.25 5.91
C PRO A 288 0.24 -0.73 5.43
N SER A 289 0.47 -2.03 5.53
CA SER A 289 1.66 -2.68 4.95
C SER A 289 1.21 -3.75 3.97
N ILE A 290 1.30 -3.44 2.67
CA ILE A 290 0.96 -4.32 1.57
C ILE A 290 2.25 -4.65 0.82
N ARG A 291 2.66 -5.92 0.84
CA ARG A 291 3.93 -6.37 0.26
C ARG A 291 3.78 -7.72 -0.42
N ARG A 292 4.53 -7.95 -1.49
CA ARG A 292 4.71 -9.28 -2.08
C ARG A 292 5.54 -10.17 -1.15
N GLU A 293 5.19 -11.45 -1.06
CA GLU A 293 6.01 -12.46 -0.41
C GLU A 293 7.18 -12.87 -1.32
N ALA A 294 8.38 -13.01 -0.74
CA ALA A 294 9.55 -13.40 -1.51
C ALA A 294 9.40 -14.85 -2.03
N ASN A 295 9.69 -15.06 -3.33
CA ASN A 295 9.69 -16.37 -4.01
C ASN A 295 8.34 -17.10 -4.08
N HIS A 296 7.24 -16.46 -3.71
CA HIS A 296 5.89 -17.04 -3.81
C HIS A 296 4.92 -16.05 -4.48
N PRO A 297 3.90 -16.53 -5.23
CA PRO A 297 2.89 -15.69 -5.86
C PRO A 297 1.83 -15.22 -4.84
N ARG A 298 2.31 -14.64 -3.74
CA ARG A 298 1.50 -14.27 -2.57
C ARG A 298 1.71 -12.82 -2.17
N ILE A 299 0.65 -12.23 -1.62
CA ILE A 299 0.62 -10.85 -1.14
C ILE A 299 0.27 -10.86 0.34
N ILE A 300 1.13 -10.25 1.14
CA ILE A 300 0.93 -10.06 2.56
C ILE A 300 0.32 -8.67 2.77
N VAL A 301 -0.86 -8.63 3.38
CA VAL A 301 -1.61 -7.43 3.71
C VAL A 301 -1.73 -7.32 5.23
N GLU A 302 -1.18 -6.26 5.80
CA GLU A 302 -1.30 -5.92 7.22
C GLU A 302 -2.04 -4.59 7.35
N LEU A 303 -3.13 -4.60 8.10
CA LEU A 303 -3.99 -3.43 8.33
C LEU A 303 -4.06 -3.14 9.83
N PRO A 304 -3.06 -2.41 10.40
CA PRO A 304 -3.02 -2.08 11.82
C PRO A 304 -4.09 -1.07 12.21
N GLY A 305 -4.62 -1.17 13.43
CA GLY A 305 -5.54 -0.19 14.00
C GLY A 305 -6.96 -0.21 13.40
N ALA A 306 -7.27 -1.20 12.56
CA ALA A 306 -8.63 -1.43 12.08
C ALA A 306 -9.53 -1.88 13.26
N LYS A 307 -10.25 -0.93 13.86
CA LYS A 307 -11.06 -1.10 15.07
C LYS A 307 -12.18 -2.12 14.92
N ASP A 308 -12.64 -2.34 13.70
CA ASP A 308 -13.62 -3.35 13.32
C ASP A 308 -13.01 -4.18 12.19
N SER A 309 -12.62 -5.42 12.48
CA SER A 309 -11.91 -6.27 11.52
C SER A 309 -12.80 -6.71 10.35
N SER A 310 -14.12 -6.58 10.45
CA SER A 310 -15.08 -7.06 9.45
C SER A 310 -15.03 -6.27 8.13
N LYS A 311 -15.01 -4.94 8.19
CA LYS A 311 -15.04 -4.06 7.00
C LYS A 311 -13.73 -4.07 6.20
N PRO A 312 -12.53 -3.83 6.78
CA PRO A 312 -11.25 -3.94 6.06
C PRO A 312 -11.03 -5.33 5.46
N LEU A 313 -11.50 -6.36 6.13
CA LEU A 313 -11.43 -7.72 5.64
C LEU A 313 -12.32 -7.92 4.40
N GLN A 314 -13.57 -7.44 4.42
CA GLN A 314 -14.45 -7.50 3.24
C GLN A 314 -13.85 -6.77 2.03
N ILE A 315 -13.19 -5.64 2.26
CA ILE A 315 -12.54 -4.84 1.19
C ILE A 315 -11.46 -5.62 0.46
N VAL A 316 -10.64 -6.35 1.22
CA VAL A 316 -9.55 -7.16 0.68
C VAL A 316 -10.07 -8.44 0.04
N LYS A 317 -11.18 -9.00 0.55
CA LYS A 317 -11.82 -10.23 0.05
C LYS A 317 -12.62 -10.03 -1.24
N THR A 318 -13.17 -8.84 -1.46
CA THR A 318 -14.04 -8.57 -2.63
C THR A 318 -13.18 -8.56 -3.90
N MET A 319 -13.59 -9.17 -5.02
CA MET A 319 -12.82 -9.06 -6.26
C MET A 319 -13.07 -7.72 -6.95
N GLY A 320 -14.28 -7.17 -6.79
CA GLY A 320 -14.67 -5.87 -7.33
C GLY A 320 -14.99 -5.91 -8.82
N ARG A 321 -15.26 -7.09 -9.38
CA ARG A 321 -15.55 -7.29 -10.79
C ARG A 321 -16.97 -6.83 -11.12
N LEU A 322 -17.08 -5.69 -11.78
CA LEU A 322 -18.35 -5.16 -12.26
C LEU A 322 -18.61 -5.60 -13.71
N GLU A 323 -19.79 -6.16 -13.97
CA GLU A 323 -20.22 -6.58 -15.31
C GLU A 323 -21.60 -6.04 -15.64
N PHE A 324 -21.78 -5.57 -16.87
CA PHE A 324 -23.08 -5.19 -17.43
C PHE A 324 -23.52 -6.25 -18.43
N LYS A 325 -24.65 -6.88 -18.17
CA LYS A 325 -25.22 -7.96 -18.99
C LYS A 325 -26.71 -7.71 -19.21
N LEU A 326 -27.26 -8.18 -20.32
CA LEU A 326 -28.71 -8.08 -20.56
C LEU A 326 -29.45 -9.19 -19.83
N VAL A 327 -30.60 -8.86 -19.27
CA VAL A 327 -31.53 -9.88 -18.76
C VAL A 327 -32.33 -10.44 -19.91
N GLU A 328 -32.54 -11.75 -19.90
CA GLU A 328 -33.41 -12.41 -20.86
C GLU A 328 -34.88 -12.03 -20.69
N LYS A 329 -35.61 -12.10 -21.81
CA LYS A 329 -37.05 -11.87 -21.82
C LYS A 329 -37.77 -13.15 -21.38
N SER A 330 -38.82 -12.99 -20.58
CA SER A 330 -39.58 -14.15 -20.11
C SER A 330 -40.30 -14.83 -21.29
N PRO A 331 -40.23 -16.17 -21.43
CA PRO A 331 -40.93 -16.91 -22.47
C PRO A 331 -42.46 -16.75 -22.43
N THR A 332 -43.03 -16.42 -21.27
CA THR A 332 -44.49 -16.32 -21.03
C THR A 332 -45.07 -14.93 -21.30
N GLY A 333 -44.27 -13.99 -21.79
CA GLY A 333 -44.68 -12.60 -22.02
C GLY A 333 -44.47 -11.74 -20.77
N GLY A 334 -43.39 -10.98 -20.78
CA GLY A 334 -42.97 -10.03 -19.74
C GLY A 334 -41.61 -9.43 -20.14
N SER A 335 -41.25 -8.25 -19.62
CA SER A 335 -39.99 -7.58 -19.98
C SER A 335 -38.74 -8.21 -19.34
N LEU A 336 -38.91 -9.01 -18.28
CA LEU A 336 -37.84 -9.52 -17.44
C LEU A 336 -38.08 -11.00 -17.08
N TRP A 337 -37.10 -11.87 -17.33
CA TRP A 337 -37.11 -13.24 -16.84
C TRP A 337 -36.42 -13.34 -15.47
N SER A 338 -37.25 -13.24 -14.43
CA SER A 338 -36.80 -13.29 -13.03
C SER A 338 -37.84 -13.96 -12.13
N GLY A 339 -37.42 -14.42 -10.96
CA GLY A 339 -38.31 -14.93 -9.93
C GLY A 339 -37.83 -14.59 -8.51
N THR A 340 -38.69 -14.76 -7.52
CA THR A 340 -38.30 -14.63 -6.12
C THR A 340 -37.50 -15.85 -5.66
N SER A 341 -36.84 -15.76 -4.51
CA SER A 341 -36.09 -16.87 -3.90
C SER A 341 -36.90 -18.17 -3.78
N ASP A 342 -38.22 -18.05 -3.63
CA ASP A 342 -39.13 -19.18 -3.40
C ASP A 342 -39.75 -19.74 -4.70
N THR A 343 -39.50 -19.08 -5.83
CA THR A 343 -39.98 -19.55 -7.14
C THR A 343 -38.98 -20.52 -7.76
N PRO A 344 -39.43 -21.66 -8.32
CA PRO A 344 -38.55 -22.61 -9.00
C PRO A 344 -37.80 -21.94 -10.15
N ILE A 345 -36.52 -22.27 -10.28
CA ILE A 345 -35.70 -21.89 -11.43
C ILE A 345 -36.27 -22.58 -12.67
N PRO A 346 -36.27 -21.94 -13.85
CA PRO A 346 -36.76 -22.57 -15.07
C PRO A 346 -36.00 -23.86 -15.40
N ASP A 347 -36.72 -24.91 -15.82
CA ASP A 347 -36.12 -26.21 -16.16
C ASP A 347 -35.23 -26.15 -17.43
N SER A 348 -35.46 -25.16 -18.30
CA SER A 348 -34.62 -24.87 -19.46
C SER A 348 -34.41 -23.37 -19.62
N ILE A 349 -33.16 -22.99 -19.84
CA ILE A 349 -32.72 -21.64 -20.20
C ILE A 349 -31.99 -21.70 -21.54
N PRO A 350 -31.92 -20.60 -22.31
CA PRO A 350 -31.13 -20.54 -23.54
C PRO A 350 -29.66 -20.91 -23.29
N ASP A 351 -29.02 -21.57 -24.26
CA ASP A 351 -27.63 -22.06 -24.15
C ASP A 351 -26.62 -20.92 -23.89
N ASP A 352 -26.94 -19.69 -24.29
CA ASP A 352 -26.14 -18.49 -24.09
C ASP A 352 -26.57 -17.66 -22.87
N SER A 353 -27.26 -18.27 -21.91
CA SER A 353 -27.77 -17.61 -20.71
C SER A 353 -27.39 -18.32 -19.41
N GLU A 354 -27.33 -17.57 -18.32
CA GLU A 354 -26.99 -18.03 -16.98
C GLU A 354 -27.94 -17.48 -15.92
N VAL A 355 -28.18 -18.25 -14.86
CA VAL A 355 -29.00 -17.81 -13.73
C VAL A 355 -28.12 -17.13 -12.69
N ARG A 356 -28.46 -15.90 -12.32
CA ARG A 356 -27.75 -15.11 -11.31
C ARG A 356 -28.73 -14.61 -10.25
N TYR A 357 -28.21 -14.41 -9.04
CA TYR A 357 -29.03 -14.02 -7.89
C TYR A 357 -28.77 -12.57 -7.49
N HIS A 358 -29.83 -11.90 -7.02
CA HIS A 358 -29.75 -10.59 -6.39
C HIS A 358 -28.97 -10.67 -5.07
N TYR A 359 -28.14 -9.66 -4.80
CA TYR A 359 -27.29 -9.67 -3.61
C TYR A 359 -28.09 -9.71 -2.29
N GLU A 360 -29.18 -8.93 -2.23
CA GLU A 360 -30.01 -8.77 -1.02
C GLU A 360 -31.23 -9.69 -0.98
N THR A 361 -32.10 -9.62 -1.99
CA THR A 361 -33.39 -10.30 -1.99
C THR A 361 -33.31 -11.80 -2.31
N GLY A 362 -32.18 -12.26 -2.85
CA GLY A 362 -32.05 -13.63 -3.35
C GLY A 362 -32.91 -13.95 -4.59
N ASN A 363 -33.56 -12.95 -5.18
CA ASN A 363 -34.30 -13.11 -6.43
C ASN A 363 -33.36 -13.55 -7.55
N TRP A 364 -33.78 -14.49 -8.38
CA TRP A 364 -33.00 -14.96 -9.51
C TRP A 364 -33.38 -14.24 -10.80
N TYR A 365 -32.41 -14.08 -11.68
CA TYR A 365 -32.51 -13.47 -13.01
C TYR A 365 -31.86 -14.39 -14.02
N VAL A 366 -32.47 -14.57 -15.18
CA VAL A 366 -31.83 -15.25 -16.34
C VAL A 366 -31.12 -14.18 -17.16
N ILE A 367 -29.80 -14.24 -17.25
CA ILE A 367 -28.95 -13.20 -17.82
C ILE A 367 -28.19 -13.77 -19.00
N LYS A 368 -28.08 -13.01 -20.09
CA LYS A 368 -27.26 -13.38 -21.24
C LYS A 368 -25.79 -13.45 -20.84
N SER A 369 -25.10 -14.52 -21.23
CA SER A 369 -23.69 -14.78 -20.91
C SER A 369 -22.72 -13.69 -21.38
N PRO A 370 -22.88 -13.07 -22.58
CA PRO A 370 -21.98 -12.02 -23.05
C PRO A 370 -21.94 -10.79 -22.15
N VAL A 371 -20.72 -10.37 -21.77
CA VAL A 371 -20.49 -9.10 -21.05
C VAL A 371 -20.45 -7.95 -22.06
N LEU A 372 -21.36 -6.99 -21.91
CA LEU A 372 -21.46 -5.84 -22.81
C LEU A 372 -20.50 -4.72 -22.41
N LEU A 373 -20.34 -4.51 -21.11
CA LEU A 373 -19.39 -3.56 -20.54
C LEU A 373 -18.85 -4.11 -19.21
N SER A 374 -17.60 -3.80 -18.89
CA SER A 374 -16.94 -4.18 -17.65
C SER A 374 -16.55 -2.92 -16.86
N GLY A 375 -16.31 -3.09 -15.55
CA GLY A 375 -15.91 -2.02 -14.65
C GLY A 375 -14.49 -1.48 -14.86
N ASP A 376 -13.70 -2.07 -15.75
CA ASP A 376 -12.32 -1.64 -16.06
C ASP A 376 -12.23 -0.22 -16.64
N ARG A 377 -13.36 0.32 -17.13
CA ARG A 377 -13.46 1.66 -17.74
C ARG A 377 -14.13 2.71 -16.85
N ILE A 378 -14.28 2.43 -15.56
CA ILE A 378 -14.79 3.41 -14.59
C ILE A 378 -13.70 4.43 -14.28
N ASN A 379 -14.04 5.70 -14.43
CA ASN A 379 -13.17 6.83 -14.09
C ASN A 379 -13.43 7.33 -12.67
N ASP A 380 -14.70 7.38 -12.24
CA ASP A 380 -15.08 7.80 -10.88
C ASP A 380 -16.41 7.18 -10.47
N ALA A 381 -16.63 6.97 -9.17
CA ALA A 381 -17.88 6.47 -8.62
C ALA A 381 -18.16 7.04 -7.22
N GLY A 382 -19.37 7.48 -6.92
CA GLY A 382 -19.68 8.09 -5.61
C GLY A 382 -21.12 7.88 -5.17
N PRO A 383 -21.39 7.95 -3.85
CA PRO A 383 -22.75 8.01 -3.36
C PRO A 383 -23.40 9.31 -3.88
N SER A 384 -24.62 9.18 -4.38
CA SER A 384 -25.45 10.29 -4.85
C SER A 384 -26.87 10.11 -4.34
N THR A 385 -27.63 11.19 -4.33
CA THR A 385 -29.07 11.14 -4.13
C THR A 385 -29.76 10.76 -5.45
N GLY A 386 -30.74 9.87 -5.37
CA GLY A 386 -31.54 9.40 -6.50
C GLY A 386 -32.63 10.39 -6.89
N ARG A 387 -33.76 9.88 -7.42
CA ARG A 387 -34.89 10.72 -7.84
C ARG A 387 -35.60 11.38 -6.66
N THR A 388 -35.57 10.72 -5.50
CA THR A 388 -36.08 11.25 -4.23
C THR A 388 -34.92 11.56 -3.30
N SER A 389 -35.07 12.57 -2.42
CA SER A 389 -34.05 12.92 -1.42
C SER A 389 -33.69 11.78 -0.46
N PHE A 390 -34.52 10.73 -0.37
CA PHE A 390 -34.30 9.56 0.48
C PHE A 390 -33.65 8.38 -0.23
N ASP A 391 -33.56 8.41 -1.57
CA ASP A 391 -32.97 7.33 -2.34
C ASP A 391 -31.45 7.55 -2.39
N ILE A 392 -30.67 6.64 -1.80
CA ILE A 392 -29.22 6.65 -1.94
C ILE A 392 -28.84 5.72 -3.09
N VAL A 393 -28.09 6.24 -4.06
CA VAL A 393 -27.65 5.50 -5.24
C VAL A 393 -26.15 5.65 -5.43
N VAL A 394 -25.54 4.75 -6.19
CA VAL A 394 -24.12 4.90 -6.58
C VAL A 394 -24.06 5.41 -8.01
N SER A 395 -23.62 6.65 -8.18
CA SER A 395 -23.37 7.26 -9.49
C SER A 395 -21.96 6.92 -9.93
N MET A 396 -21.78 6.54 -11.20
CA MET A 396 -20.49 6.21 -11.79
C MET A 396 -20.30 6.87 -13.15
N SER A 397 -19.07 7.28 -13.42
CA SER A 397 -18.64 7.87 -14.68
C SER A 397 -17.62 6.98 -15.35
N PHE A 398 -17.70 6.88 -16.67
CA PHE A 398 -16.75 6.13 -17.49
C PHE A 398 -15.72 7.04 -18.15
N ASP A 399 -14.57 6.45 -18.50
CA ASP A 399 -13.59 7.06 -19.39
C ASP A 399 -14.17 7.33 -20.80
N SER A 400 -13.40 7.96 -21.68
CA SER A 400 -13.87 8.32 -23.03
C SER A 400 -14.25 7.11 -23.92
N ILE A 401 -13.67 5.94 -23.67
CA ILE A 401 -13.92 4.71 -24.43
C ILE A 401 -15.17 4.03 -23.86
N GLY A 402 -15.22 3.84 -22.55
CA GLY A 402 -16.34 3.28 -21.81
C GLY A 402 -17.62 4.08 -22.01
N ARG A 403 -17.56 5.42 -22.03
CA ARG A 403 -18.73 6.28 -22.29
C ARG A 403 -19.31 6.06 -23.68
N ARG A 404 -18.47 5.93 -24.71
CA ARG A 404 -18.92 5.64 -26.08
C ARG A 404 -19.54 4.25 -26.17
N LYS A 405 -18.89 3.25 -25.58
CA LYS A 405 -19.39 1.87 -25.57
C LYS A 405 -20.71 1.75 -24.78
N PHE A 406 -20.83 2.43 -23.64
CA PHE A 406 -22.04 2.47 -22.85
C PHE A 406 -23.19 3.19 -23.57
N ALA A 407 -22.91 4.31 -24.23
CA ALA A 407 -23.89 4.99 -25.08
C ALA A 407 -24.33 4.12 -26.25
N GLN A 408 -23.43 3.35 -26.87
CA GLN A 408 -23.79 2.41 -27.92
C GLN A 408 -24.69 1.29 -27.39
N VAL A 409 -24.27 0.61 -26.30
CA VAL A 409 -25.04 -0.49 -25.68
C VAL A 409 -26.43 -0.03 -25.24
N THR A 410 -26.54 1.12 -24.59
CA THR A 410 -27.85 1.65 -24.17
C THR A 410 -28.71 2.11 -25.35
N GLY A 411 -28.11 2.61 -26.44
CA GLY A 411 -28.84 2.96 -27.66
C GLY A 411 -29.37 1.74 -28.43
N ASP A 412 -28.60 0.65 -28.46
CA ASP A 412 -28.95 -0.57 -29.20
C ASP A 412 -30.00 -1.43 -28.47
N HIS A 413 -30.12 -1.27 -27.14
CA HIS A 413 -30.94 -2.13 -26.27
C HIS A 413 -32.06 -1.38 -25.50
N ILE A 414 -32.67 -0.35 -26.12
CA ILE A 414 -33.78 0.40 -25.51
C ILE A 414 -34.98 -0.51 -25.22
N GLY A 415 -35.53 -0.40 -24.00
CA GLY A 415 -36.64 -1.21 -23.50
C GLY A 415 -36.24 -2.56 -22.92
N GLU A 416 -34.96 -2.93 -22.95
CA GLU A 416 -34.42 -4.14 -22.32
C GLU A 416 -33.89 -3.84 -20.91
N HIS A 417 -33.77 -4.89 -20.10
CA HIS A 417 -33.21 -4.76 -18.75
C HIS A 417 -31.70 -4.99 -18.78
N LEU A 418 -30.95 -4.04 -18.22
CA LEU A 418 -29.50 -4.12 -18.08
C LEU A 418 -29.16 -4.51 -16.65
N ALA A 419 -28.79 -5.77 -16.44
CA ALA A 419 -28.28 -6.22 -15.16
C ALA A 419 -26.87 -5.68 -14.91
N ILE A 420 -26.69 -5.12 -13.72
CA ILE A 420 -25.41 -4.69 -13.17
C ILE A 420 -25.00 -5.72 -12.12
N LEU A 421 -23.91 -6.44 -12.37
CA LEU A 421 -23.42 -7.51 -11.51
C LEU A 421 -22.11 -7.08 -10.85
N LEU A 422 -21.96 -7.37 -9.56
CA LEU A 422 -20.69 -7.27 -8.84
C LEU A 422 -20.31 -8.67 -8.34
N ASP A 423 -19.13 -9.14 -8.72
CA ASP A 423 -18.61 -10.47 -8.38
C ASP A 423 -19.63 -11.59 -8.69
N GLY A 424 -20.34 -11.45 -9.82
CA GLY A 424 -21.33 -12.41 -10.31
C GLY A 424 -22.68 -12.39 -9.58
N ARG A 425 -22.93 -11.43 -8.69
CA ARG A 425 -24.25 -11.20 -8.07
C ARG A 425 -24.91 -9.94 -8.62
N VAL A 426 -26.21 -10.02 -8.90
CA VAL A 426 -26.99 -8.90 -9.44
C VAL A 426 -27.16 -7.85 -8.34
N GLN A 427 -26.71 -6.63 -8.63
CA GLN A 427 -26.90 -5.46 -7.77
C GLN A 427 -28.20 -4.73 -8.13
N SER A 428 -28.45 -4.59 -9.44
CA SER A 428 -29.69 -4.00 -9.97
C SER A 428 -29.93 -4.45 -11.41
N ALA A 429 -31.18 -4.37 -11.88
CA ALA A 429 -31.55 -4.68 -13.27
C ALA A 429 -32.54 -3.64 -13.84
N PRO A 430 -32.14 -2.36 -13.95
CA PRO A 430 -33.00 -1.31 -14.48
C PRO A 430 -33.35 -1.51 -15.96
N VAL A 431 -34.49 -0.94 -16.36
CA VAL A 431 -34.89 -0.85 -17.78
C VAL A 431 -34.11 0.30 -18.45
N ILE A 432 -33.57 0.04 -19.63
CA ILE A 432 -32.97 1.08 -20.47
C ILE A 432 -34.11 1.89 -21.10
N GLN A 433 -34.27 3.14 -20.67
CA GLN A 433 -35.33 4.03 -21.17
C GLN A 433 -34.91 4.80 -22.42
N ASP A 434 -33.68 5.30 -22.43
CA ASP A 434 -33.09 6.11 -23.49
C ASP A 434 -31.58 5.81 -23.59
N GLN A 435 -30.96 6.27 -24.68
CA GLN A 435 -29.51 6.22 -24.83
C GLN A 435 -28.82 7.10 -23.78
N ILE A 436 -27.88 6.52 -23.01
CA ILE A 436 -27.19 7.22 -21.93
C ILE A 436 -25.79 7.64 -22.37
N ILE A 437 -25.60 8.95 -22.52
CA ILE A 437 -24.30 9.56 -22.89
C ILE A 437 -23.51 9.99 -21.63
N GLY A 438 -24.16 10.04 -20.46
CA GLY A 438 -23.61 10.53 -19.19
C GLY A 438 -23.24 9.42 -18.19
N ASN A 439 -23.51 9.68 -16.91
CA ASN A 439 -23.20 8.78 -15.82
C ASN A 439 -24.20 7.61 -15.75
N ALA A 440 -23.72 6.43 -15.34
CA ALA A 440 -24.58 5.32 -14.95
C ALA A 440 -24.89 5.38 -13.45
N ILE A 441 -26.03 4.85 -13.05
CA ILE A 441 -26.49 4.85 -11.66
C ILE A 441 -26.86 3.43 -11.26
N ILE A 442 -26.26 2.92 -10.20
CA ILE A 442 -26.69 1.68 -9.54
C ILE A 442 -27.75 2.06 -8.51
N GLN A 443 -28.96 1.57 -8.74
CA GLN A 443 -30.10 1.77 -7.84
C GLN A 443 -30.19 0.60 -6.85
N GLY A 444 -30.52 0.89 -5.60
CA GLY A 444 -30.72 -0.10 -4.55
C GLY A 444 -31.20 0.57 -3.27
N ASN A 445 -31.62 -0.22 -2.29
CA ASN A 445 -31.95 0.28 -0.96
C ASN A 445 -30.69 0.46 -0.12
N PHE A 446 -29.71 1.19 -0.65
CA PHE A 446 -28.42 1.37 0.02
C PHE A 446 -28.55 2.36 1.19
N THR A 447 -27.85 2.06 2.26
CA THR A 447 -27.44 3.09 3.22
C THR A 447 -26.31 3.93 2.62
N TYR A 448 -26.08 5.15 3.13
CA TYR A 448 -24.93 5.96 2.69
C TYR A 448 -23.60 5.22 2.89
N GLU A 449 -23.47 4.44 3.96
CA GLU A 449 -22.28 3.65 4.23
C GLU A 449 -22.06 2.53 3.20
N GLU A 450 -23.12 1.81 2.81
CA GLU A 450 -23.06 0.77 1.76
C GLU A 450 -22.77 1.38 0.38
N ALA A 451 -23.38 2.52 0.07
CA ALA A 451 -23.12 3.23 -1.18
C ALA A 451 -21.66 3.73 -1.25
N SER A 452 -21.14 4.27 -0.13
CA SER A 452 -19.73 4.67 -0.02
C SER A 452 -18.78 3.47 -0.11
N TYR A 453 -19.15 2.34 0.48
CA TYR A 453 -18.37 1.10 0.40
C TYR A 453 -18.28 0.61 -1.05
N LEU A 454 -19.43 0.50 -1.72
CA LEU A 454 -19.50 0.08 -3.11
C LEU A 454 -18.75 1.05 -4.03
N SER A 455 -18.94 2.35 -3.86
CA SER A 455 -18.24 3.36 -4.66
C SER A 455 -16.72 3.26 -4.52
N ASN A 456 -16.21 3.04 -3.30
CA ASN A 456 -14.78 2.90 -3.04
C ASN A 456 -14.19 1.64 -3.72
N ILE A 457 -14.92 0.52 -3.74
CA ILE A 457 -14.51 -0.69 -4.46
C ILE A 457 -14.44 -0.42 -5.96
N LEU A 458 -15.45 0.25 -6.50
CA LEU A 458 -15.55 0.56 -7.93
C LEU A 458 -14.46 1.55 -8.38
N LYS A 459 -14.15 2.58 -7.59
CA LYS A 459 -13.03 3.51 -7.85
C LYS A 459 -11.69 2.80 -7.87
N ALA A 460 -11.47 1.89 -6.93
CA ALA A 460 -10.20 1.22 -6.79
C ALA A 460 -9.94 0.14 -7.87
N GLY A 461 -11.00 -0.30 -8.56
CA GLY A 461 -10.95 -1.27 -9.65
C GLY A 461 -11.08 -2.73 -9.19
N ALA A 462 -11.28 -3.61 -10.17
CA ALA A 462 -11.35 -5.06 -9.96
C ALA A 462 -9.95 -5.68 -9.89
N PHE A 463 -9.82 -6.82 -9.19
CA PHE A 463 -8.62 -7.64 -9.36
C PHE A 463 -8.59 -8.21 -10.79
N PRO A 464 -7.43 -8.18 -11.47
CA PRO A 464 -7.28 -8.73 -12.82
C PRO A 464 -7.34 -10.26 -12.82
N VAL A 465 -7.14 -10.89 -11.66
CA VAL A 465 -7.11 -12.34 -11.46
C VAL A 465 -7.90 -12.72 -10.24
N GLY A 466 -8.32 -13.99 -10.17
CA GLY A 466 -8.87 -14.53 -8.94
C GLY A 466 -7.80 -14.57 -7.85
N VAL A 467 -8.21 -14.17 -6.65
CA VAL A 467 -7.36 -14.15 -5.46
C VAL A 467 -8.07 -14.93 -4.37
N GLN A 468 -7.34 -15.87 -3.75
CA GLN A 468 -7.80 -16.63 -2.60
C GLN A 468 -7.03 -16.25 -1.35
N ILE A 469 -7.56 -16.59 -0.18
CA ILE A 469 -6.92 -16.29 1.09
C ILE A 469 -6.21 -17.56 1.56
N ALA A 470 -4.89 -17.52 1.57
CA ALA A 470 -4.05 -18.59 2.08
C ALA A 470 -3.99 -18.57 3.61
N GLU A 471 -3.97 -17.38 4.22
CA GLU A 471 -3.92 -17.22 5.68
C GLU A 471 -4.69 -15.96 6.12
N GLU A 472 -5.43 -16.08 7.21
CA GLU A 472 -6.12 -14.97 7.87
C GLU A 472 -5.88 -15.00 9.37
N ARG A 473 -5.35 -13.90 9.92
CA ARG A 473 -5.19 -13.73 11.36
C ARG A 473 -5.66 -12.35 11.78
N THR A 474 -6.62 -12.32 12.70
CA THR A 474 -7.11 -11.08 13.30
C THR A 474 -6.65 -10.97 14.75
N VAL A 475 -6.11 -9.81 15.13
CA VAL A 475 -5.70 -9.51 16.50
C VAL A 475 -6.59 -8.40 17.05
N GLY A 476 -7.32 -8.68 18.13
CA GLY A 476 -8.17 -7.69 18.79
C GLY A 476 -7.34 -6.56 19.44
N PRO A 477 -7.79 -5.30 19.38
CA PRO A 477 -7.07 -4.16 19.99
C PRO A 477 -6.82 -4.33 21.50
N THR A 478 -7.72 -4.99 22.21
CA THR A 478 -7.63 -5.20 23.67
C THR A 478 -6.53 -6.19 24.06
N LEU A 479 -6.40 -7.30 23.34
CA LEU A 479 -5.32 -8.29 23.54
C LEU A 479 -3.94 -7.67 23.30
N GLY A 480 -3.82 -6.78 22.30
CA GLY A 480 -2.59 -6.05 22.04
C GLY A 480 -2.23 -5.09 23.17
N GLN A 481 -3.18 -4.28 23.64
CA GLN A 481 -2.93 -3.27 24.68
C GLN A 481 -2.54 -3.88 26.04
N GLU A 482 -3.19 -4.97 26.46
CA GLU A 482 -2.84 -5.65 27.70
C GLU A 482 -1.43 -6.24 27.63
N SER A 483 -1.10 -6.91 26.53
CA SER A 483 0.23 -7.50 26.32
C SER A 483 1.33 -6.42 26.19
N ILE A 484 1.02 -5.24 25.64
CA ILE A 484 1.91 -4.08 25.65
C ILE A 484 2.17 -3.64 27.09
N ASN A 485 1.12 -3.43 27.86
CA ASN A 485 1.23 -2.90 29.22
C ASN A 485 2.06 -3.83 30.09
N ASP A 486 1.80 -5.13 30.03
CA ASP A 486 2.54 -6.15 30.77
C ASP A 486 3.99 -6.25 30.29
N GLY A 487 4.23 -6.22 28.97
CA GLY A 487 5.57 -6.26 28.40
C GLY A 487 6.41 -5.04 28.78
N VAL A 488 5.83 -3.84 28.72
CA VAL A 488 6.48 -2.59 29.15
C VAL A 488 6.74 -2.60 30.65
N LEU A 489 5.77 -3.05 31.46
CA LEU A 489 5.94 -3.14 32.91
C LEU A 489 7.07 -4.12 33.28
N ALA A 490 7.11 -5.31 32.67
CA ALA A 490 8.19 -6.28 32.87
C ALA A 490 9.56 -5.72 32.44
N ALA A 491 9.61 -5.01 31.31
CA ALA A 491 10.82 -4.35 30.83
C ALA A 491 11.32 -3.29 31.82
N LEU A 492 10.43 -2.45 32.36
CA LEU A 492 10.78 -1.40 33.32
C LEU A 492 11.25 -1.96 34.66
N ILE A 493 10.59 -3.00 35.17
CA ILE A 493 11.00 -3.69 36.40
C ILE A 493 12.38 -4.34 36.21
N GLY A 494 12.57 -5.06 35.10
CA GLY A 494 13.84 -5.69 34.77
C GLY A 494 14.98 -4.67 34.61
N LEU A 495 14.72 -3.58 33.87
CA LEU A 495 15.66 -2.47 33.71
C LEU A 495 16.01 -1.86 35.07
N GLY A 496 15.02 -1.58 35.92
CA GLY A 496 15.23 -1.04 37.26
C GLY A 496 16.14 -1.94 38.11
N GLY A 497 15.92 -3.25 38.10
CA GLY A 497 16.76 -4.22 38.79
C GLY A 497 18.22 -4.21 38.31
N VAL A 498 18.42 -4.20 37.00
CA VAL A 498 19.76 -4.13 36.39
C VAL A 498 20.47 -2.81 36.72
N LEU A 499 19.77 -1.68 36.65
CA LEU A 499 20.32 -0.37 37.01
C LEU A 499 20.76 -0.31 38.48
N ILE A 500 19.92 -0.81 39.40
CA ILE A 500 20.24 -0.89 40.83
C ILE A 500 21.47 -1.77 41.06
N PHE A 501 21.52 -2.95 40.44
CA PHE A 501 22.66 -3.84 40.54
C PHE A 501 23.96 -3.17 40.06
N MET A 502 23.93 -2.51 38.90
CA MET A 502 25.10 -1.82 38.34
C MET A 502 25.58 -0.68 39.24
N MET A 503 24.67 0.08 39.83
CA MET A 503 25.00 1.18 40.73
C MET A 503 25.60 0.69 42.04
N ILE A 504 25.07 -0.39 42.63
CA ILE A 504 25.56 -0.95 43.89
C ILE A 504 26.92 -1.65 43.68
N TYR A 505 27.04 -2.49 42.66
CA TYR A 505 28.20 -3.35 42.47
C TYR A 505 29.40 -2.60 41.83
N TYR A 506 29.15 -1.75 40.83
CA TYR A 506 30.22 -1.04 40.08
C TYR A 506 30.32 0.46 40.39
N ARG A 507 29.46 1.00 41.27
CA ARG A 507 29.52 2.39 41.76
C ARG A 507 29.58 3.42 40.61
N LEU A 508 30.67 4.18 40.52
CA LEU A 508 30.84 5.26 39.53
C LEU A 508 30.96 4.70 38.10
N SER A 509 31.59 3.54 37.95
CA SER A 509 31.65 2.80 36.68
C SER A 509 30.25 2.29 36.28
N GLY A 510 29.41 1.97 37.26
CA GLY A 510 27.99 1.69 37.05
C GLY A 510 27.27 2.84 36.34
N ILE A 511 27.50 4.10 36.74
CA ILE A 511 26.88 5.27 36.10
C ILE A 511 27.29 5.39 34.62
N VAL A 512 28.55 5.09 34.29
CA VAL A 512 29.02 5.09 32.89
C VAL A 512 28.28 4.05 32.06
N ALA A 513 28.04 2.86 32.61
CA ALA A 513 27.25 1.82 31.95
C ALA A 513 25.78 2.24 31.77
N ILE A 514 25.19 2.94 32.74
CA ILE A 514 23.81 3.45 32.65
C ILE A 514 23.69 4.48 31.52
N ILE A 515 24.64 5.40 31.41
CA ILE A 515 24.66 6.39 30.30
C ILE A 515 24.75 5.66 28.96
N ALA A 516 25.66 4.68 28.83
CA ALA A 516 25.80 3.90 27.61
C ALA A 516 24.51 3.12 27.27
N LEU A 517 23.82 2.58 28.27
CA LEU A 517 22.55 1.87 28.08
C LEU A 517 21.44 2.80 27.56
N VAL A 518 21.33 4.01 28.11
CA VAL A 518 20.37 5.02 27.63
C VAL A 518 20.68 5.41 26.19
N PHE A 519 21.95 5.67 25.87
CA PHE A 519 22.39 5.93 24.49
C PHE A 519 22.04 4.75 23.57
N ASN A 520 22.25 3.52 24.02
CA ASN A 520 21.92 2.33 23.24
C ASN A 520 20.41 2.28 22.92
N MET A 521 19.55 2.56 23.89
CA MET A 521 18.10 2.58 23.68
C MET A 521 17.68 3.60 22.63
N PHE A 522 18.25 4.81 22.64
CA PHE A 522 18.01 5.80 21.58
C PHE A 522 18.46 5.29 20.21
N ILE A 523 19.64 4.66 20.13
CA ILE A 523 20.15 4.12 18.86
C ILE A 523 19.23 3.05 18.30
N ILE A 524 18.76 2.12 19.13
CA ILE A 524 17.87 1.04 18.68
C ILE A 524 16.54 1.60 18.17
N LEU A 525 15.89 2.47 18.95
CA LEU A 525 14.60 3.04 18.58
C LEU A 525 14.73 3.96 17.35
N GLY A 526 15.79 4.75 17.27
CA GLY A 526 16.06 5.63 16.14
C GLY A 526 16.39 4.87 14.86
N ALA A 527 17.13 3.76 14.96
CA ALA A 527 17.38 2.88 13.83
C ALA A 527 16.12 2.15 13.36
N LEU A 528 15.26 1.67 14.28
CA LEU A 528 13.96 1.08 13.92
C LEU A 528 13.08 2.06 13.14
N ALA A 529 12.96 3.29 13.63
CA ALA A 529 12.26 4.37 12.92
C ALA A 529 12.95 4.73 11.58
N GLY A 530 14.29 4.75 11.56
CA GLY A 530 15.14 4.93 10.38
C GLY A 530 14.83 3.97 9.24
N PHE A 531 14.78 2.67 9.55
CA PHE A 531 14.48 1.62 8.58
C PHE A 531 12.97 1.44 8.33
N GLY A 532 12.11 2.22 8.98
CA GLY A 532 10.65 2.05 8.90
C GLY A 532 10.17 0.68 9.42
N ALA A 533 10.96 0.05 10.29
CA ALA A 533 10.64 -1.24 10.87
C ALA A 533 9.51 -1.09 11.90
N ALA A 534 8.52 -1.97 11.84
CA ALA A 534 7.44 -1.99 12.81
C ALA A 534 7.89 -2.63 14.12
N LEU A 535 7.68 -1.95 15.25
CA LEU A 535 7.86 -2.50 16.57
C LEU A 535 6.73 -3.49 16.86
N THR A 536 7.03 -4.78 16.97
CA THR A 536 6.06 -5.85 17.31
C THR A 536 6.23 -6.28 18.75
N LEU A 537 5.33 -7.13 19.27
CA LEU A 537 5.46 -7.66 20.63
C LEU A 537 6.71 -8.54 20.80
N PRO A 538 7.04 -9.45 19.86
CA PRO A 538 8.36 -10.08 19.85
C PRO A 538 9.49 -9.06 19.69
N GLY A 539 9.33 -7.99 18.92
CA GLY A 539 10.27 -6.87 18.86
C GLY A 539 10.58 -6.28 20.24
N ILE A 540 9.56 -6.04 21.07
CA ILE A 540 9.74 -5.59 22.46
C ILE A 540 10.55 -6.60 23.28
N ALA A 541 10.27 -7.91 23.14
CA ALA A 541 11.08 -8.94 23.80
C ALA A 541 12.56 -8.91 23.33
N GLY A 542 12.80 -8.65 22.05
CA GLY A 542 14.14 -8.44 21.49
C GLY A 542 14.84 -7.21 22.07
N LEU A 543 14.10 -6.11 22.28
CA LEU A 543 14.58 -4.91 22.98
C LEU A 543 14.99 -5.25 24.41
N VAL A 544 14.13 -5.93 25.17
CA VAL A 544 14.40 -6.35 26.56
C VAL A 544 15.64 -7.26 26.64
N LEU A 545 15.74 -8.24 25.74
CA LEU A 545 16.90 -9.13 25.65
C LEU A 545 18.18 -8.34 25.36
N THR A 546 18.11 -7.40 24.43
CA THR A 546 19.23 -6.52 24.08
C THR A 546 19.66 -5.66 25.27
N ILE A 547 18.73 -5.10 26.03
CA ILE A 547 19.02 -4.31 27.24
C ILE A 547 19.86 -5.15 28.22
N GLY A 548 19.48 -6.41 28.45
CA GLY A 548 20.26 -7.34 29.29
C GLY A 548 21.68 -7.57 28.76
N MET A 549 21.81 -7.93 27.49
CA MET A 549 23.12 -8.20 26.85
C MET A 549 24.02 -6.95 26.78
N SER A 550 23.42 -5.76 26.67
CA SER A 550 24.17 -4.50 26.61
C SER A 550 24.89 -4.18 27.91
N VAL A 551 24.34 -4.65 29.04
CA VAL A 551 24.97 -4.50 30.34
C VAL A 551 26.08 -5.53 30.54
N ASP A 552 25.93 -6.74 29.99
CA ASP A 552 26.94 -7.81 30.06
C ASP A 552 28.29 -7.39 29.43
N ALA A 553 28.25 -6.72 28.27
CA ALA A 553 29.46 -6.18 27.64
C ALA A 553 30.21 -5.20 28.55
N ASN A 554 29.47 -4.35 29.29
CA ASN A 554 30.05 -3.41 30.25
C ASN A 554 30.61 -4.15 31.47
N VAL A 555 29.94 -5.19 31.96
CA VAL A 555 30.41 -6.06 33.05
C VAL A 555 31.74 -6.72 32.69
N LEU A 556 31.86 -7.32 31.50
CA LEU A 556 33.11 -7.93 31.03
C LEU A 556 34.27 -6.93 30.98
N ILE A 557 34.02 -5.71 30.49
CA ILE A 557 35.02 -4.64 30.48
C ILE A 557 35.42 -4.30 31.92
N PHE A 558 34.46 -4.13 32.82
CA PHE A 558 34.73 -3.73 34.19
C PHE A 558 35.53 -4.77 34.96
N GLU A 559 35.18 -6.05 34.84
CA GLU A 559 35.94 -7.13 35.46
C GLU A 559 37.36 -7.21 34.90
N ARG A 560 37.53 -7.06 33.58
CA ARG A 560 38.87 -7.06 32.99
C ARG A 560 39.72 -5.88 33.47
N ILE A 561 39.12 -4.70 33.64
CA ILE A 561 39.79 -3.54 34.24
C ILE A 561 40.14 -3.83 35.70
N ARG A 562 39.24 -4.43 36.47
CA ARG A 562 39.45 -4.80 37.87
C ARG A 562 40.61 -5.79 38.03
N GLU A 563 40.70 -6.77 37.13
CA GLU A 563 41.80 -7.72 37.08
C GLU A 563 43.14 -7.03 36.78
N GLU A 564 43.18 -6.13 35.79
CA GLU A 564 44.38 -5.38 35.46
C GLU A 564 44.80 -4.42 36.59
N LEU A 565 43.86 -3.82 37.31
CA LEU A 565 44.12 -3.01 38.52
C LEU A 565 44.73 -3.86 39.66
N ARG A 566 44.25 -5.09 39.86
CA ARG A 566 44.80 -6.03 40.87
C ARG A 566 46.25 -6.42 40.57
N THR A 567 46.67 -6.39 39.32
CA THR A 567 48.09 -6.60 38.94
C THR A 567 48.99 -5.40 39.21
N GLY A 568 48.47 -4.30 39.78
CA GLY A 568 49.23 -3.11 40.15
C GLY A 568 49.46 -2.12 39.01
N LYS A 569 48.78 -2.27 37.88
CA LYS A 569 48.86 -1.31 36.76
C LYS A 569 48.21 0.02 37.13
N THR A 570 48.71 1.11 36.54
CA THR A 570 48.08 2.44 36.67
C THR A 570 46.66 2.42 36.12
N VAL A 571 45.76 3.25 36.67
CA VAL A 571 44.33 3.27 36.28
C VAL A 571 44.14 3.40 34.76
N TRP A 572 44.88 4.30 34.12
CA TRP A 572 44.80 4.48 32.66
C TRP A 572 45.29 3.27 31.86
N SER A 573 46.37 2.63 32.33
CA SER A 573 46.90 1.41 31.71
C SER A 573 45.94 0.23 31.89
N ALA A 574 45.33 0.10 33.08
CA ALA A 574 44.34 -0.93 33.36
C ALA A 574 43.08 -0.76 32.50
N ILE A 575 42.58 0.47 32.33
CA ILE A 575 41.48 0.77 31.41
C ILE A 575 41.83 0.35 29.98
N THR A 576 42.96 0.84 29.45
CA THR A 576 43.34 0.58 28.06
C THR A 576 43.52 -0.93 27.79
N ASN A 577 44.21 -1.65 28.68
CA ASN A 577 44.40 -3.09 28.57
C ASN A 577 43.09 -3.86 28.77
N GLY A 578 42.23 -3.41 29.69
CA GLY A 578 40.92 -3.99 29.95
C GLY A 578 40.04 -3.99 28.71
N TYR A 579 39.89 -2.83 28.06
CA TYR A 579 39.16 -2.70 26.80
C TYR A 579 39.75 -3.56 25.68
N GLN A 580 41.08 -3.58 25.52
CA GLN A 580 41.73 -4.36 24.45
C GLN A 580 41.49 -5.86 24.62
N ARG A 581 41.53 -6.38 25.85
CA ARG A 581 41.31 -7.80 26.13
C ARG A 581 39.82 -8.17 26.09
N ALA A 582 38.95 -7.32 26.61
CA ALA A 582 37.51 -7.54 26.57
C ALA A 582 36.94 -7.46 25.15
N PHE A 583 37.55 -6.66 24.25
CA PHE A 583 37.07 -6.47 22.88
C PHE A 583 36.88 -7.78 22.11
N ILE A 584 37.85 -8.70 22.14
CA ILE A 584 37.77 -9.96 21.39
C ILE A 584 36.61 -10.82 21.91
N THR A 585 36.48 -10.93 23.23
CA THR A 585 35.40 -11.70 23.87
C THR A 585 34.02 -11.11 23.56
N ILE A 586 33.89 -9.78 23.62
CA ILE A 586 32.63 -9.08 23.33
C ILE A 586 32.27 -9.22 21.85
N LEU A 587 33.24 -9.08 20.95
CA LEU A 587 33.03 -9.26 19.52
C LEU A 587 32.58 -10.68 19.19
N ASP A 588 33.24 -11.70 19.76
CA ASP A 588 32.94 -13.12 19.50
C ASP A 588 31.52 -13.50 19.96
N ALA A 589 31.15 -13.12 21.20
CA ALA A 589 29.83 -13.38 21.75
C ALA A 589 28.71 -12.71 20.93
N ASN A 590 28.88 -11.42 20.61
CA ASN A 590 27.86 -10.65 19.88
C ASN A 590 27.76 -11.05 18.40
N LEU A 591 28.88 -11.35 17.74
CA LEU A 591 28.89 -11.73 16.33
C LEU A 591 28.12 -13.04 16.11
N THR A 592 28.26 -14.00 17.03
CA THR A 592 27.49 -15.26 16.99
C THR A 592 25.98 -14.98 17.06
N THR A 593 25.54 -14.15 18.00
CA THR A 593 24.12 -13.79 18.14
C THR A 593 23.62 -12.96 16.95
N PHE A 594 24.47 -12.11 16.37
CA PHE A 594 24.15 -11.34 15.17
C PHE A 594 23.90 -12.26 13.96
N PHE A 595 24.70 -13.31 13.78
CA PHE A 595 24.43 -14.30 12.74
C PHE A 595 23.13 -15.06 12.97
N THR A 596 22.78 -15.38 14.23
CA THR A 596 21.45 -15.94 14.55
C THR A 596 20.34 -14.97 14.13
N ALA A 597 20.48 -13.67 14.42
CA ALA A 597 19.52 -12.66 14.00
C ALA A 597 19.41 -12.57 12.47
N LEU A 598 20.51 -12.67 11.72
CA LEU A 598 20.47 -12.70 10.24
C LEU A 598 19.72 -13.91 9.70
N VAL A 599 19.92 -15.09 10.27
CA VAL A 599 19.19 -16.31 9.88
C VAL A 599 17.69 -16.14 10.19
N LEU A 600 17.34 -15.66 11.39
CA LEU A 600 15.95 -15.37 11.75
C LEU A 600 15.31 -14.29 10.86
N TYR A 601 16.08 -13.30 10.41
CA TYR A 601 15.59 -12.28 9.50
C TYR A 601 15.33 -12.85 8.10
N HIS A 602 16.22 -13.69 7.58
CA HIS A 602 16.07 -14.25 6.24
C HIS A 602 14.94 -15.28 6.15
N PHE A 603 14.87 -16.21 7.11
CA PHE A 603 13.92 -17.32 7.10
C PHE A 603 12.66 -17.10 7.95
N GLY A 604 12.68 -16.14 8.88
CA GLY A 604 11.53 -15.85 9.72
C GLY A 604 10.39 -15.19 8.96
N THR A 605 9.17 -15.39 9.43
CA THR A 605 7.96 -14.74 8.91
C THR A 605 7.35 -13.82 9.96
N GLY A 606 6.67 -12.76 9.49
CA GLY A 606 5.92 -11.80 10.30
C GLY A 606 6.65 -11.35 11.59
N PRO A 607 6.17 -11.74 12.79
CA PRO A 607 6.73 -11.26 14.06
C PRO A 607 8.19 -11.69 14.33
N ILE A 608 8.64 -12.84 13.80
CA ILE A 608 10.01 -13.34 14.00
C ILE A 608 11.02 -12.42 13.31
N LYS A 609 10.67 -11.89 12.13
CA LYS A 609 11.47 -10.87 11.44
C LYS A 609 11.61 -9.60 12.27
N GLY A 610 10.53 -9.14 12.90
CA GLY A 610 10.55 -7.97 13.79
C GLY A 610 11.47 -8.16 15.00
N PHE A 611 11.42 -9.34 15.62
CA PHE A 611 12.36 -9.72 16.68
C PHE A 611 13.81 -9.73 16.18
N ALA A 612 14.07 -10.34 15.02
CA ALA A 612 15.39 -10.45 14.43
C ALA A 612 16.03 -9.09 14.11
N VAL A 613 15.27 -8.16 13.53
CA VAL A 613 15.73 -6.79 13.25
C VAL A 613 16.11 -6.07 14.55
N THR A 614 15.24 -6.15 15.56
CA THR A 614 15.46 -5.48 16.84
C THR A 614 16.70 -6.04 17.55
N LEU A 615 16.85 -7.36 17.54
CA LEU A 615 18.02 -8.05 18.09
C LEU A 615 19.31 -7.67 17.33
N GLY A 616 19.30 -7.70 16.01
CA GLY A 616 20.47 -7.40 15.17
C GLY A 616 20.95 -5.96 15.33
N ILE A 617 20.04 -4.99 15.26
CA ILE A 617 20.33 -3.57 15.51
C ILE A 617 20.83 -3.40 16.95
N GLY A 618 20.15 -4.06 17.89
CA GLY A 618 20.47 -4.05 19.31
C GLY A 618 21.90 -4.46 19.63
N ILE A 619 22.38 -5.54 19.00
CA ILE A 619 23.73 -6.06 19.16
C ILE A 619 24.78 -5.07 18.59
N LEU A 620 24.54 -4.52 17.41
CA LEU A 620 25.47 -3.55 16.81
C LEU A 620 25.56 -2.27 17.65
N ALA A 621 24.41 -1.79 18.13
CA ALA A 621 24.32 -0.60 18.98
C ALA A 621 24.93 -0.83 20.37
N SER A 622 24.75 -2.02 20.95
CA SER A 622 25.37 -2.39 22.23
C SER A 622 26.89 -2.46 22.13
N MET A 623 27.42 -3.05 21.06
CA MET A 623 28.86 -3.08 20.80
C MET A 623 29.44 -1.68 20.62
N PHE A 624 28.78 -0.83 19.83
CA PHE A 624 29.19 0.55 19.62
C PHE A 624 29.24 1.33 20.95
N THR A 625 28.18 1.25 21.76
CA THR A 625 28.09 1.95 23.03
C THR A 625 29.09 1.41 24.07
N ALA A 626 29.22 0.09 24.19
CA ALA A 626 30.11 -0.53 25.16
C ALA A 626 31.61 -0.38 24.83
N ILE A 627 32.00 -0.25 23.55
CA ILE A 627 33.41 -0.19 23.15
C ILE A 627 33.88 1.25 22.92
N ILE A 628 33.03 2.08 22.30
CA ILE A 628 33.39 3.44 21.90
C ILE A 628 32.89 4.45 22.93
N VAL A 629 31.59 4.47 23.23
CA VAL A 629 30.99 5.51 24.08
C VAL A 629 31.54 5.46 25.50
N THR A 630 31.50 4.31 26.16
CA THR A 630 32.02 4.15 27.54
C THR A 630 33.51 4.48 27.64
N ARG A 631 34.32 4.03 26.68
CA ARG A 631 35.77 4.29 26.64
C ARG A 631 36.07 5.79 26.55
N GLU A 632 35.34 6.50 25.70
CA GLU A 632 35.49 7.95 25.56
C GLU A 632 34.99 8.68 26.82
N ILE A 633 33.92 8.21 27.48
CA ILE A 633 33.49 8.74 28.79
C ILE A 633 34.58 8.56 29.86
N TYR A 634 35.24 7.40 29.92
CA TYR A 634 36.41 7.21 30.81
C TYR A 634 37.57 8.13 30.45
N GLY A 635 37.83 8.32 29.15
CA GLY A 635 38.81 9.28 28.65
C GLY A 635 38.53 10.71 29.11
N LEU A 636 37.27 11.15 29.03
CA LEU A 636 36.82 12.48 29.45
C LEU A 636 36.89 12.68 30.97
N THR A 637 36.49 11.68 31.74
CA THR A 637 36.39 11.78 33.20
C THR A 637 37.75 11.63 33.90
N ILE A 638 38.67 10.83 33.35
CA ILE A 638 39.94 10.45 33.99
C ILE A 638 41.16 11.04 33.27
N GLY A 639 41.09 11.35 31.97
CA GLY A 639 42.25 11.57 31.09
C GLY A 639 43.22 12.70 31.50
N ASN A 640 42.82 13.64 32.35
CA ASN A 640 43.65 14.73 32.89
C ASN A 640 43.83 14.69 34.42
N ARG A 641 43.35 13.65 35.11
CA ARG A 641 43.45 13.53 36.58
C ARG A 641 44.38 12.37 36.94
N ASP A 642 45.26 12.60 37.90
CA ASP A 642 46.12 11.55 38.45
C ASP A 642 45.31 10.73 39.47
N VAL A 643 44.44 9.86 38.96
CA VAL A 643 43.49 9.11 39.78
C VAL A 643 44.17 7.86 40.33
N GLN A 644 44.39 7.80 41.65
CA GLN A 644 45.03 6.66 42.31
C GLN A 644 44.10 5.45 42.49
N LYS A 645 42.77 5.66 42.48
CA LYS A 645 41.77 4.59 42.66
C LYS A 645 40.58 4.80 41.72
N LEU A 646 40.27 3.78 40.92
CA LEU A 646 39.05 3.74 40.13
C LEU A 646 37.88 3.26 41.01
N SER A 647 36.74 3.93 40.95
CA SER A 647 35.51 3.47 41.59
C SER A 647 34.81 2.49 40.65
N ILE A 648 35.19 1.21 40.75
CA ILE A 648 34.75 0.11 39.90
C ILE A 648 34.57 -1.17 40.70
#